data_AF-A0A3A5VSH1-F1
#
_entry.id   AF-A0A3A5VSH1-F1
#
_cell.length_a   1.000
_cell.length_b   1.000
_cell.length_c   1.000
_cell.angle_alpha   90.00
_cell.angle_beta   90.00
_cell.angle_gamma   90.00
#
_symmetry.space_group_name_H-M   'P 1'
#
loop_
_entity.id
_entity.type
_entity.pdbx_description
1 polymer ?
#
loop_
_entity_poly.entity_id
_entity_poly.type
_entity_poly.pdbx_seq_one_letter_code
_entity_poly.pdbx_strand_id
1 'polypeptide(L)'
;MSGLPSSYTPGQTYSLTWSAGSPSTGQGGFNLDASSGTWSNLGNRVQLSSGELTHSSDLQRSWTADWTAPSTGSGNVNFNLAVLYANSNSGTSGDNWATNSWAVPETIVQNTPPVASNVYVGTSASSGAITQAYYDQDIFAYYDYDDDDGDTESNSQLRWTKDGVNVPQRNDFSNVPSSYTSIGEVWTMSVTPYDGDDFGSTVSASNSVEIIDYDTDGDGYGDQSDAFPNDPNEYLDSDSDGVGDNADAFPNDSTETVDTDSDGVGDNADAFPSDPNESSDSDNDGVGDNADAFPNDSTETVDTDSDGVGDNADDFPNDPNETIDTDDDGVGDNADAFPTDAGETVDTDGDGVGDNGDWAPSNPNESKDSDGDGVGDNADAFPNDATETLDSDADGVGDNGDWAPNDANETQDSDDDGVGDNADAFPSNANETMDSDNDNVGDNADAFPFDSNETVDTDGDGVGDNGDWAPNDGDENSDSDGDGVGDNADVFPNNAAETLDSDADGVGDNSDVFPNNASETLDSDLDGVGDNADAFPNNANETLDSDGNGVGDNAQLIAENLAAEKAAEDKARQQMIMVVSIVVVLVVASLGAVVFLRKRGNDGFNVPEKDFSSQVLPSLDKPVQQTYQQPVVEQTVVSEPTVLRQWTDEAGYTWRAMDDGSNYWWTGSEWQRSD
;
A
#
# COMPACT_ATOMS: atom_id res chain seq x y z
N MET A 1 -5.21 104.32 118.31
CA MET A 1 -4.11 104.09 117.35
C MET A 1 -4.72 103.99 115.97
N SER A 2 -4.00 104.39 114.94
CA SER A 2 -4.42 104.38 113.52
C SER A 2 -3.24 103.94 112.65
N GLY A 3 -3.53 103.40 111.47
CA GLY A 3 -2.51 102.79 110.58
C GLY A 3 -2.29 101.29 110.81
N LEU A 4 -2.82 100.73 111.91
CA LEU A 4 -2.93 99.27 112.08
C LEU A 4 -3.95 98.72 111.06
N PRO A 5 -3.61 97.67 110.30
CA PRO A 5 -4.52 97.05 109.35
C PRO A 5 -5.46 96.04 110.05
N SER A 6 -6.47 95.54 109.33
CA SER A 6 -7.40 94.51 109.82
C SER A 6 -6.82 93.09 109.80
N SER A 7 -5.85 92.84 108.93
CA SER A 7 -4.94 91.70 108.89
C SER A 7 -3.60 92.18 108.31
N TYR A 8 -2.50 91.46 108.52
CA TYR A 8 -1.23 91.79 107.90
C TYR A 8 -0.87 90.79 106.79
N THR A 9 -0.11 91.26 105.81
CA THR A 9 0.63 90.42 104.87
C THR A 9 2.06 90.30 105.38
N PRO A 10 2.66 89.10 105.46
CA PRO A 10 4.03 88.93 105.93
C PRO A 10 5.04 89.87 105.26
N GLY A 11 5.95 90.46 106.05
CA GLY A 11 6.96 91.41 105.58
C GLY A 11 6.48 92.80 105.13
N GLN A 12 5.16 93.07 105.02
CA GLN A 12 4.67 94.41 104.67
C GLN A 12 4.90 95.42 105.80
N THR A 13 5.06 96.70 105.43
CA THR A 13 5.34 97.79 106.38
C THR A 13 4.17 98.76 106.49
N TYR A 14 3.75 99.06 107.73
CA TYR A 14 2.57 99.84 108.05
C TYR A 14 2.94 101.06 108.92
N SER A 15 2.62 102.27 108.46
CA SER A 15 2.90 103.51 109.20
C SER A 15 1.86 103.75 110.29
N LEU A 16 2.28 103.59 111.55
CA LEU A 16 1.40 103.64 112.71
C LEU A 16 1.42 105.03 113.37
N THR A 17 0.27 105.48 113.88
CA THR A 17 0.11 106.75 114.61
C THR A 17 -0.72 106.55 115.87
N TRP A 18 -0.28 107.11 117.00
CA TRP A 18 -1.01 107.06 118.27
C TRP A 18 -0.85 108.36 119.06
N SER A 19 -1.79 108.63 119.97
CA SER A 19 -1.80 109.85 120.78
C SER A 19 -2.51 109.66 122.12
N ALA A 20 -2.22 110.57 123.05
CA ALA A 20 -2.82 110.62 124.38
C ALA A 20 -3.98 111.64 124.47
N GLY A 21 -4.72 111.85 123.38
CA GLY A 21 -5.95 112.66 123.35
C GLY A 21 -5.79 114.18 123.45
N SER A 22 -6.93 114.88 123.51
CA SER A 22 -7.04 116.35 123.47
C SER A 22 -6.54 117.06 124.75
N PRO A 23 -6.16 118.35 124.67
CA PRO A 23 -5.22 118.95 125.63
C PRO A 23 -5.84 119.67 126.83
N SER A 24 -5.09 119.67 127.93
CA SER A 24 -5.06 120.74 128.94
C SER A 24 -3.68 121.37 129.04
N THR A 25 -2.61 120.57 128.93
CA THR A 25 -1.22 121.00 128.75
C THR A 25 -0.50 120.11 127.71
N GLY A 26 0.77 120.45 127.40
CA GLY A 26 1.52 119.86 126.28
C GLY A 26 2.36 118.62 126.61
N GLN A 27 2.36 118.12 127.85
CA GLN A 27 3.23 117.03 128.28
C GLN A 27 2.53 115.65 128.32
N GLY A 28 3.28 114.58 128.09
CA GLY A 28 2.79 113.21 128.13
C GLY A 28 3.87 112.20 127.77
N GLY A 29 3.52 110.92 127.80
CA GLY A 29 4.44 109.83 127.49
C GLY A 29 3.69 108.59 127.01
N PHE A 30 4.43 107.59 126.55
CA PHE A 30 3.85 106.31 126.15
C PHE A 30 4.84 105.15 126.27
N ASN A 31 4.30 103.93 126.22
CA ASN A 31 5.00 102.70 125.87
C ASN A 31 4.12 101.96 124.84
N LEU A 32 4.71 101.45 123.76
CA LEU A 32 4.04 100.67 122.72
C LEU A 32 4.85 99.41 122.40
N ASP A 33 4.27 98.27 122.73
CA ASP A 33 4.74 96.92 122.44
C ASP A 33 4.03 96.33 121.20
N ALA A 34 4.70 95.42 120.51
CA ALA A 34 4.14 94.56 119.48
C ALA A 34 4.77 93.16 119.58
N SER A 35 3.96 92.13 119.74
CA SER A 35 4.43 90.77 120.06
C SER A 35 5.27 90.08 118.98
N SER A 36 5.35 90.66 117.78
CA SER A 36 6.27 90.26 116.69
C SER A 36 6.36 91.38 115.65
N GLY A 37 7.24 91.21 114.65
CA GLY A 37 7.61 92.22 113.66
C GLY A 37 8.73 93.14 114.15
N THR A 38 9.00 94.22 113.42
CA THR A 38 10.11 95.15 113.72
C THR A 38 9.73 96.62 113.54
N TRP A 39 10.38 97.50 114.30
CA TRP A 39 10.12 98.94 114.30
C TRP A 39 11.17 99.71 113.48
N SER A 40 10.72 100.61 112.61
CA SER A 40 11.56 101.50 111.81
C SER A 40 10.96 102.91 111.73
N ASN A 41 11.67 103.84 111.07
CA ASN A 41 11.24 105.23 110.82
C ASN A 41 10.59 105.92 112.05
N LEU A 42 11.28 105.83 113.19
CA LEU A 42 10.78 106.35 114.47
C LEU A 42 10.53 107.86 114.38
N GLY A 43 9.31 108.27 114.69
CA GLY A 43 8.89 109.66 114.65
C GLY A 43 9.61 110.54 115.68
N ASN A 44 9.45 111.85 115.55
CA ASN A 44 10.07 112.80 116.47
C ASN A 44 9.75 112.45 117.94
N ARG A 45 10.77 112.47 118.80
CA ARG A 45 10.72 112.10 120.23
C ARG A 45 10.24 110.67 120.54
N VAL A 46 10.28 109.76 119.57
CA VAL A 46 10.18 108.31 119.79
C VAL A 46 11.60 107.73 119.97
N GLN A 47 11.74 106.71 120.81
CA GLN A 47 12.93 105.87 120.94
C GLN A 47 12.53 104.41 121.14
N LEU A 48 13.30 103.48 120.57
CA LEU A 48 13.18 102.05 120.84
C LEU A 48 14.00 101.70 122.08
N SER A 49 13.38 101.03 123.05
CA SER A 49 13.99 100.64 124.33
C SER A 49 13.59 99.20 124.67
N SER A 50 14.55 98.28 124.70
CA SER A 50 14.32 96.86 125.01
C SER A 50 13.31 96.12 124.12
N GLY A 51 13.03 96.64 122.91
CA GLY A 51 12.05 96.09 121.96
C GLY A 51 10.73 96.88 121.89
N GLU A 52 10.40 97.61 122.96
CA GLU A 52 9.22 98.47 123.06
C GLU A 52 9.53 99.89 122.55
N LEU A 53 8.57 100.57 121.93
CA LEU A 53 8.69 101.99 121.63
C LEU A 53 8.27 102.82 122.83
N THR A 54 9.05 103.85 123.15
CA THR A 54 8.69 104.83 124.18
C THR A 54 9.09 106.24 123.74
N HIS A 55 8.82 107.21 124.60
CA HIS A 55 9.13 108.62 124.40
C HIS A 55 10.56 108.95 124.89
N SER A 56 11.28 109.78 124.14
CA SER A 56 12.59 110.34 124.54
C SER A 56 12.51 111.76 125.10
N SER A 57 11.32 112.36 125.05
CA SER A 57 10.95 113.55 125.82
C SER A 57 9.45 113.57 126.06
N ASP A 58 9.09 114.05 127.24
CA ASP A 58 7.75 114.35 127.74
C ASP A 58 7.00 115.45 126.96
N LEU A 59 7.70 116.27 126.18
CA LEU A 59 7.15 117.46 125.48
C LEU A 59 6.32 117.12 124.23
N GLN A 60 5.66 115.96 124.19
CA GLN A 60 4.88 115.50 123.05
C GLN A 60 3.77 114.54 123.50
N ARG A 61 2.64 114.51 122.77
CA ARG A 61 1.45 113.69 123.13
C ARG A 61 0.85 112.91 121.94
N SER A 62 1.56 112.88 120.81
CA SER A 62 1.20 112.14 119.60
C SER A 62 2.49 111.71 118.90
N TRP A 63 2.55 110.47 118.41
CA TRP A 63 3.78 109.85 117.93
C TRP A 63 3.50 108.92 116.74
N THR A 64 4.55 108.61 116.00
CA THR A 64 4.53 107.74 114.82
C THR A 64 5.73 106.80 114.81
N ALA A 65 5.58 105.65 114.17
CA ALA A 65 6.67 104.77 113.74
C ALA A 65 6.12 103.81 112.68
N ASP A 66 7.00 103.29 111.83
CA ASP A 66 6.63 102.24 110.89
C ASP A 66 6.87 100.87 111.53
N TRP A 67 5.90 99.97 111.39
CA TRP A 67 6.00 98.58 111.82
C TRP A 67 6.05 97.67 110.60
N THR A 68 7.13 96.90 110.46
CA THR A 68 7.25 95.85 109.45
C THR A 68 6.78 94.53 110.04
N ALA A 69 5.80 93.92 109.39
CA ALA A 69 5.21 92.65 109.77
C ALA A 69 6.24 91.51 109.78
N PRO A 70 6.06 90.48 110.64
CA PRO A 70 6.95 89.33 110.68
C PRO A 70 6.84 88.43 109.43
N SER A 71 7.67 87.39 109.39
CA SER A 71 7.66 86.36 108.33
C SER A 71 6.41 85.48 108.39
N THR A 72 6.11 84.81 107.27
CA THR A 72 4.96 83.92 107.12
C THR A 72 4.93 82.81 108.19
N GLY A 73 3.74 82.46 108.66
CA GLY A 73 3.51 81.48 109.73
C GLY A 73 3.69 82.02 111.14
N SER A 74 3.72 83.35 111.33
CA SER A 74 3.87 83.98 112.65
C SER A 74 2.55 84.13 113.42
N GLY A 75 1.40 84.01 112.74
CA GLY A 75 0.07 84.12 113.35
C GLY A 75 -0.26 85.53 113.85
N ASN A 76 -1.22 85.63 114.77
CA ASN A 76 -1.76 86.93 115.20
C ASN A 76 -0.74 87.76 116.00
N VAL A 77 -0.42 88.97 115.53
CA VAL A 77 0.42 89.93 116.25
C VAL A 77 -0.43 90.79 117.17
N ASN A 78 -0.02 90.90 118.44
CA ASN A 78 -0.71 91.69 119.44
C ASN A 78 0.07 92.97 119.73
N PHE A 79 -0.56 94.13 119.56
CA PHE A 79 -0.03 95.44 119.92
C PHE A 79 -0.59 95.87 121.27
N ASN A 80 0.26 96.39 122.15
CA ASN A 80 -0.12 96.87 123.49
C ASN A 80 0.37 98.31 123.68
N LEU A 81 -0.55 99.26 123.80
CA LEU A 81 -0.24 100.68 123.99
C LEU A 81 -0.60 101.13 125.41
N ALA A 82 0.34 101.72 126.12
CA ALA A 82 0.12 102.51 127.33
C ALA A 82 0.44 104.00 127.06
N VAL A 83 -0.37 104.93 127.58
CA VAL A 83 -0.17 106.39 127.45
C VAL A 83 -0.35 107.11 128.78
N LEU A 84 0.49 108.13 129.01
CA LEU A 84 0.48 109.00 130.19
C LEU A 84 -0.04 110.41 129.84
N TYR A 85 -0.93 110.91 130.68
CA TYR A 85 -1.56 112.23 130.62
C TYR A 85 -0.97 113.09 131.75
N ALA A 86 0.15 113.73 131.48
CA ALA A 86 0.80 114.63 132.44
C ALA A 86 0.09 116.00 132.45
N ASN A 87 -0.10 116.58 133.64
CA ASN A 87 -0.77 117.89 133.81
C ASN A 87 0.18 119.09 133.95
N SER A 88 1.49 118.85 133.79
CA SER A 88 2.57 119.86 133.85
C SER A 88 2.83 120.52 135.22
N ASN A 89 2.39 119.93 136.35
CA ASN A 89 2.67 120.48 137.68
C ASN A 89 4.03 120.08 138.31
N SER A 90 4.89 119.36 137.56
CA SER A 90 6.21 118.86 137.99
C SER A 90 6.18 117.86 139.16
N GLY A 91 5.04 117.21 139.39
CA GLY A 91 4.88 116.03 140.24
C GLY A 91 3.82 115.08 139.66
N THR A 92 3.52 113.98 140.35
CA THR A 92 2.58 112.94 139.88
C THR A 92 1.12 113.18 140.28
N SER A 93 0.82 114.29 140.96
CA SER A 93 -0.50 114.54 141.53
C SER A 93 -1.47 115.01 140.45
N GLY A 94 -2.51 114.23 140.17
CA GLY A 94 -3.51 114.56 139.15
C GLY A 94 -3.07 114.27 137.71
N ASP A 95 -1.98 113.52 137.51
CA ASP A 95 -1.69 112.87 136.24
C ASP A 95 -2.61 111.64 136.09
N ASN A 96 -2.82 111.20 134.85
CA ASN A 96 -3.63 110.01 134.55
C ASN A 96 -2.93 109.11 133.51
N TRP A 97 -3.38 107.87 133.33
CA TRP A 97 -2.88 106.96 132.29
C TRP A 97 -4.00 106.11 131.69
N ALA A 98 -3.76 105.53 130.52
CA ALA A 98 -4.67 104.60 129.87
C ALA A 98 -3.90 103.54 129.08
N THR A 99 -4.52 102.38 128.86
CA THR A 99 -4.01 101.31 128.00
C THR A 99 -5.05 100.89 126.96
N ASN A 100 -4.59 100.32 125.84
CA ASN A 100 -5.42 99.67 124.83
C ASN A 100 -4.59 98.63 124.05
N SER A 101 -5.23 97.59 123.51
CA SER A 101 -4.56 96.50 122.79
C SER A 101 -5.32 96.10 121.53
N TRP A 102 -4.59 95.63 120.51
CA TRP A 102 -5.13 95.18 119.23
C TRP A 102 -4.48 93.87 118.79
N ALA A 103 -5.27 92.92 118.31
CA ALA A 103 -4.76 91.70 117.66
C ALA A 103 -4.95 91.83 116.13
N VAL A 104 -3.87 91.65 115.37
CA VAL A 104 -3.87 91.70 113.90
C VAL A 104 -3.54 90.30 113.38
N PRO A 105 -4.49 89.58 112.75
CA PRO A 105 -4.24 88.26 112.17
C PRO A 105 -3.36 88.31 110.93
N GLU A 106 -2.74 87.18 110.62
CA GLU A 106 -1.99 86.95 109.38
C GLU A 106 -2.96 86.65 108.22
N THR A 107 -2.59 87.02 106.99
CA THR A 107 -3.35 86.73 105.77
C THR A 107 -2.73 85.53 105.05
N ILE A 108 -3.54 84.52 104.73
CA ILE A 108 -3.13 83.29 104.04
C ILE A 108 -3.93 83.19 102.72
N VAL A 109 -3.25 82.81 101.63
CA VAL A 109 -3.87 82.42 100.35
C VAL A 109 -3.83 80.89 100.21
N GLN A 110 -4.76 80.32 99.44
CA GLN A 110 -4.82 78.90 99.08
C GLN A 110 -4.92 78.78 97.56
N ASN A 111 -4.23 77.78 97.02
CA ASN A 111 -4.27 77.32 95.63
C ASN A 111 -5.70 76.98 95.17
N THR A 112 -6.01 77.16 93.89
CA THR A 112 -7.14 76.49 93.22
C THR A 112 -6.67 75.57 92.08
N PRO A 113 -7.27 74.37 91.89
CA PRO A 113 -6.85 73.47 90.80
C PRO A 113 -7.38 73.95 89.42
N PRO A 114 -6.58 73.81 88.34
CA PRO A 114 -6.90 74.36 87.02
C PRO A 114 -7.96 73.57 86.26
N VAL A 115 -8.50 74.17 85.20
CA VAL A 115 -9.56 73.60 84.35
C VAL A 115 -9.12 73.55 82.89
N ALA A 116 -9.38 72.40 82.24
CA ALA A 116 -9.24 72.23 80.80
C ALA A 116 -10.61 72.40 80.12
N SER A 117 -10.67 73.15 79.04
CA SER A 117 -11.88 73.35 78.23
C SER A 117 -11.57 73.24 76.73
N ASN A 118 -12.60 73.28 75.88
CA ASN A 118 -12.48 73.19 74.41
C ASN A 118 -11.56 72.05 73.93
N VAL A 119 -11.67 70.87 74.53
CA VAL A 119 -10.80 69.73 74.22
C VAL A 119 -11.23 69.06 72.90
N TYR A 120 -10.32 68.93 71.95
CA TYR A 120 -10.55 68.23 70.67
C TYR A 120 -9.25 67.69 70.05
N VAL A 121 -9.41 66.77 69.10
CA VAL A 121 -8.36 66.35 68.15
C VAL A 121 -8.56 67.08 66.82
N GLY A 122 -7.50 67.61 66.23
CA GLY A 122 -7.48 68.19 64.88
C GLY A 122 -6.19 67.83 64.13
N THR A 123 -6.01 68.31 62.91
CA THR A 123 -4.69 68.35 62.23
C THR A 123 -4.10 69.75 62.29
N SER A 124 -2.82 69.89 61.95
CA SER A 124 -2.12 71.18 61.83
C SER A 124 -2.71 72.14 60.79
N ALA A 125 -3.56 71.65 59.89
CA ALA A 125 -4.30 72.45 58.90
C ALA A 125 -5.73 72.79 59.32
N SER A 126 -6.29 72.10 60.32
CA SER A 126 -7.66 72.30 60.80
C SER A 126 -7.74 73.36 61.89
N SER A 127 -8.82 74.16 61.90
CA SER A 127 -9.08 75.17 62.94
C SER A 127 -10.10 74.69 63.99
N GLY A 128 -10.19 73.38 64.23
CA GLY A 128 -11.18 72.79 65.12
C GLY A 128 -11.23 71.25 65.05
N ALA A 129 -12.21 70.66 65.72
CA ALA A 129 -12.43 69.22 65.76
C ALA A 129 -12.70 68.61 64.36
N ILE A 130 -12.08 67.47 64.08
CA ILE A 130 -12.28 66.67 62.86
C ILE A 130 -12.90 65.30 63.20
N THR A 131 -13.51 64.62 62.22
CA THR A 131 -13.98 63.23 62.37
C THR A 131 -13.07 62.21 61.69
N GLN A 132 -12.33 62.65 60.69
CA GLN A 132 -11.43 61.83 59.87
C GLN A 132 -10.13 62.60 59.58
N ALA A 133 -9.04 61.87 59.38
CA ALA A 133 -7.77 62.37 58.87
C ALA A 133 -7.17 61.35 57.90
N TYR A 134 -6.52 61.81 56.82
CA TYR A 134 -5.85 60.90 55.89
C TYR A 134 -4.61 60.28 56.54
N TYR A 135 -4.28 59.05 56.14
CA TYR A 135 -3.21 58.23 56.70
C TYR A 135 -1.82 58.88 56.70
N ASP A 136 -1.58 59.90 55.85
CA ASP A 136 -0.32 60.65 55.78
C ASP A 136 -0.22 61.79 56.81
N GLN A 137 -1.31 62.14 57.51
CA GLN A 137 -1.43 63.34 58.33
C GLN A 137 -1.18 63.11 59.84
N ASP A 138 -0.44 64.02 60.46
CA ASP A 138 -0.31 64.13 61.91
C ASP A 138 -1.61 64.67 62.56
N ILE A 139 -2.13 63.98 63.58
CA ILE A 139 -3.22 64.46 64.42
C ILE A 139 -2.69 65.06 65.74
N PHE A 140 -3.34 66.11 66.25
CA PHE A 140 -2.88 66.96 67.35
C PHE A 140 -3.96 67.11 68.42
N ALA A 141 -3.52 67.16 69.68
CA ALA A 141 -4.34 67.47 70.84
C ALA A 141 -4.45 68.99 71.02
N TYR A 142 -5.69 69.49 71.14
CA TYR A 142 -5.99 70.88 71.42
C TYR A 142 -6.91 70.99 72.63
N TYR A 143 -6.64 71.97 73.50
CA TYR A 143 -7.48 72.36 74.62
C TYR A 143 -7.09 73.78 75.06
N ASP A 144 -8.02 74.47 75.73
CA ASP A 144 -7.74 75.72 76.45
C ASP A 144 -7.51 75.39 77.94
N TYR A 145 -6.47 75.98 78.54
CA TYR A 145 -6.16 75.92 79.97
C TYR A 145 -6.61 77.23 80.63
N ASP A 146 -7.35 77.15 81.74
CA ASP A 146 -7.85 78.29 82.52
C ASP A 146 -7.69 78.00 84.02
N ASP A 147 -7.38 79.03 84.81
CA ASP A 147 -7.06 78.90 86.24
C ASP A 147 -7.48 80.14 87.06
N ASP A 148 -7.97 79.92 88.29
CA ASP A 148 -8.71 80.92 89.07
C ASP A 148 -7.81 81.86 89.91
N ASP A 149 -6.65 81.39 90.41
CA ASP A 149 -5.59 82.24 90.98
C ASP A 149 -4.48 82.65 89.98
N GLY A 150 -4.41 81.98 88.83
CA GLY A 150 -3.67 82.43 87.64
C GLY A 150 -2.27 81.82 87.49
N ASP A 151 -2.07 80.61 88.01
CA ASP A 151 -0.81 79.88 87.87
C ASP A 151 -0.62 79.27 86.47
N THR A 152 0.63 79.05 86.10
CA THR A 152 1.00 78.70 84.72
C THR A 152 1.05 77.20 84.49
N GLU A 153 0.36 76.72 83.45
CA GLU A 153 0.37 75.31 83.06
C GLU A 153 1.76 74.64 83.13
N SER A 154 1.80 73.49 83.82
CA SER A 154 3.01 72.74 84.11
C SER A 154 2.73 71.24 83.99
N ASN A 155 3.18 70.61 82.90
CA ASN A 155 3.16 69.14 82.74
C ASN A 155 1.76 68.48 82.85
N SER A 156 0.73 69.15 82.30
CA SER A 156 -0.59 68.55 82.07
C SER A 156 -0.50 67.19 81.36
N GLN A 157 -1.31 66.23 81.80
CA GLN A 157 -1.21 64.85 81.32
C GLN A 157 -2.10 64.61 80.10
N LEU A 158 -1.53 64.08 79.02
CA LEU A 158 -2.28 63.70 77.80
C LEU A 158 -2.34 62.17 77.65
N ARG A 159 -3.54 61.62 77.44
CA ARG A 159 -3.79 60.18 77.33
C ARG A 159 -4.44 59.91 75.98
N TRP A 160 -3.66 59.47 75.01
CA TRP A 160 -4.16 59.03 73.71
C TRP A 160 -4.66 57.59 73.79
N THR A 161 -5.77 57.31 73.11
CA THR A 161 -6.27 55.95 72.91
C THR A 161 -6.47 55.67 71.42
N LYS A 162 -6.14 54.46 71.01
CA LYS A 162 -6.45 53.87 69.70
C LYS A 162 -7.49 52.77 69.96
N ASP A 163 -8.60 52.79 69.24
CA ASP A 163 -9.70 51.82 69.33
C ASP A 163 -10.22 51.64 70.78
N GLY A 164 -10.18 52.73 71.56
CA GLY A 164 -10.52 52.77 72.99
C GLY A 164 -9.43 52.25 73.96
N VAL A 165 -8.29 51.77 73.45
CA VAL A 165 -7.15 51.28 74.25
C VAL A 165 -6.08 52.36 74.38
N ASN A 166 -5.67 52.71 75.61
CA ASN A 166 -4.60 53.69 75.84
C ASN A 166 -3.30 53.27 75.13
N VAL A 167 -2.59 54.22 74.51
CA VAL A 167 -1.29 54.00 73.85
C VAL A 167 -0.17 54.66 74.66
N PRO A 168 0.50 53.95 75.60
CA PRO A 168 1.46 54.56 76.53
C PRO A 168 2.65 55.25 75.85
N GLN A 169 2.99 54.84 74.62
CA GLN A 169 4.05 55.44 73.81
C GLN A 169 3.70 56.84 73.29
N ARG A 170 2.42 57.24 73.30
CA ARG A 170 1.95 58.58 72.93
C ARG A 170 1.50 59.40 74.14
N ASN A 171 1.51 58.84 75.35
CA ASN A 171 1.20 59.58 76.58
C ASN A 171 2.06 60.85 76.68
N ASP A 172 1.44 61.96 77.06
CA ASP A 172 2.08 63.25 77.33
C ASP A 172 2.76 63.90 76.09
N PHE A 173 2.47 63.41 74.88
CA PHE A 173 2.77 64.08 73.61
C PHE A 173 1.53 64.81 73.07
N SER A 174 1.74 66.00 72.50
CA SER A 174 0.69 66.84 71.90
C SER A 174 0.20 66.39 70.51
N ASN A 175 0.78 65.33 69.94
CA ASN A 175 0.37 64.76 68.66
C ASN A 175 0.41 63.23 68.63
N VAL A 176 -0.12 62.66 67.55
CA VAL A 176 0.18 61.31 67.05
C VAL A 176 0.58 61.46 65.58
N PRO A 177 1.84 61.20 65.22
CA PRO A 177 2.28 61.28 63.83
C PRO A 177 1.67 60.19 62.96
N SER A 178 1.61 60.41 61.65
CA SER A 178 1.14 59.39 60.69
C SER A 178 1.91 58.06 60.77
N SER A 179 3.18 58.09 61.16
CA SER A 179 3.99 56.89 61.44
C SER A 179 3.59 56.07 62.69
N TYR A 180 2.57 56.51 63.43
CA TYR A 180 1.94 55.77 64.53
C TYR A 180 0.52 55.29 64.21
N THR A 181 -0.02 55.66 63.04
CA THR A 181 -1.40 55.37 62.62
C THR A 181 -1.44 54.40 61.45
N SER A 182 -2.59 53.74 61.27
CA SER A 182 -2.92 52.91 60.10
C SER A 182 -4.36 53.21 59.68
N ILE A 183 -4.74 52.90 58.44
CA ILE A 183 -6.11 53.05 57.94
C ILE A 183 -7.07 52.18 58.78
N GLY A 184 -8.26 52.70 59.06
CA GLY A 184 -9.32 52.06 59.86
C GLY A 184 -9.15 52.19 61.38
N GLU A 185 -8.09 52.85 61.87
CA GLU A 185 -7.91 53.08 63.31
C GLU A 185 -8.70 54.28 63.81
N VAL A 186 -9.29 54.18 65.02
CA VAL A 186 -10.05 55.29 65.63
C VAL A 186 -9.32 55.84 66.85
N TRP A 187 -8.84 57.08 66.74
CA TRP A 187 -8.05 57.77 67.77
C TRP A 187 -8.86 58.78 68.58
N THR A 188 -8.58 58.84 69.88
CA THR A 188 -9.12 59.86 70.82
C THR A 188 -8.04 60.29 71.82
N MET A 189 -8.27 61.39 72.54
CA MET A 189 -7.43 61.79 73.68
C MET A 189 -8.26 62.29 74.87
N SER A 190 -7.68 62.24 76.06
CA SER A 190 -8.12 62.99 77.24
C SER A 190 -6.95 63.73 77.90
N VAL A 191 -7.24 64.88 78.51
CA VAL A 191 -6.29 65.76 79.19
C VAL A 191 -6.63 65.88 80.67
N THR A 192 -5.64 65.86 81.55
CA THR A 192 -5.77 66.26 82.96
C THR A 192 -4.84 67.46 83.19
N PRO A 193 -5.37 68.68 83.38
CA PRO A 193 -4.53 69.88 83.51
C PRO A 193 -3.78 69.90 84.84
N TYR A 194 -2.63 70.58 84.87
CA TYR A 194 -1.78 70.73 86.05
C TYR A 194 -1.09 72.11 86.05
N ASP A 195 -1.07 72.76 87.21
CA ASP A 195 -0.50 74.08 87.51
C ASP A 195 0.97 74.01 88.00
N GLY A 196 1.32 72.94 88.70
CA GLY A 196 2.57 72.77 89.44
C GLY A 196 2.38 72.27 90.89
N ASP A 197 1.20 72.46 91.48
CA ASP A 197 0.83 72.05 92.85
C ASP A 197 -0.42 71.12 92.91
N ASP A 198 -1.52 71.40 92.22
CA ASP A 198 -2.77 70.59 92.17
C ASP A 198 -3.20 70.15 90.75
N PHE A 199 -3.68 68.91 90.61
CA PHE A 199 -4.29 68.42 89.35
C PHE A 199 -5.77 68.78 89.24
N GLY A 200 -6.19 69.27 88.08
CA GLY A 200 -7.59 69.44 87.72
C GLY A 200 -8.29 68.13 87.34
N SER A 201 -9.54 68.22 86.90
CA SER A 201 -10.33 67.07 86.42
C SER A 201 -9.93 66.63 85.02
N THR A 202 -9.88 65.32 84.76
CA THR A 202 -9.69 64.78 83.40
C THR A 202 -10.87 65.11 82.49
N VAL A 203 -10.59 65.67 81.32
CA VAL A 203 -11.57 65.99 80.27
C VAL A 203 -11.20 65.25 78.97
N SER A 204 -12.14 64.52 78.40
CA SER A 204 -11.96 63.85 77.09
C SER A 204 -12.21 64.83 75.94
N ALA A 205 -11.57 64.58 74.81
CA ALA A 205 -11.87 65.27 73.55
C ALA A 205 -13.34 65.11 73.16
N SER A 206 -13.88 66.15 72.53
CA SER A 206 -15.25 66.22 72.02
C SER A 206 -15.50 65.36 70.77
N ASN A 207 -14.44 64.80 70.18
CA ASN A 207 -14.45 64.04 68.94
C ASN A 207 -13.52 62.82 69.00
N SER A 208 -13.79 61.88 68.09
CA SER A 208 -12.88 60.80 67.68
C SER A 208 -12.45 61.02 66.24
N VAL A 209 -11.24 60.60 65.89
CA VAL A 209 -10.70 60.72 64.52
C VAL A 209 -10.43 59.33 63.98
N GLU A 210 -11.14 58.97 62.92
CA GLU A 210 -10.86 57.80 62.10
C GLU A 210 -9.74 58.11 61.10
N ILE A 211 -8.81 57.18 60.92
CA ILE A 211 -7.74 57.32 59.93
C ILE A 211 -8.20 56.67 58.63
N ILE A 212 -8.30 57.45 57.57
CA ILE A 212 -8.82 57.03 56.26
C ILE A 212 -7.72 57.04 55.18
N ASP A 213 -7.96 56.31 54.09
CA ASP A 213 -7.20 56.48 52.86
C ASP A 213 -7.77 57.63 52.02
N TYR A 214 -7.12 57.96 50.92
CA TYR A 214 -7.77 58.67 49.82
C TYR A 214 -8.69 57.70 49.05
N ASP A 215 -9.71 58.25 48.41
CA ASP A 215 -10.72 57.59 47.59
C ASP A 215 -10.97 58.59 46.45
N THR A 216 -10.26 58.38 45.33
CA THR A 216 -10.05 59.41 44.31
C THR A 216 -11.22 59.55 43.32
N ASP A 217 -11.99 58.49 43.08
CA ASP A 217 -13.16 58.51 42.19
C ASP A 217 -14.52 58.27 42.87
N GLY A 218 -14.54 57.70 44.08
CA GLY A 218 -15.73 57.59 44.94
C GLY A 218 -16.44 56.24 44.93
N ASP A 219 -15.78 55.15 44.53
CA ASP A 219 -16.37 53.80 44.52
C ASP A 219 -16.52 53.19 45.94
N GLY A 220 -15.61 53.55 46.85
CA GLY A 220 -15.59 53.13 48.26
C GLY A 220 -14.40 52.25 48.67
N TYR A 221 -13.50 51.92 47.75
CA TYR A 221 -12.17 51.38 48.03
C TYR A 221 -11.18 52.54 48.22
N GLY A 222 -10.02 52.27 48.84
CA GLY A 222 -9.00 53.29 49.09
C GLY A 222 -7.84 53.20 48.10
N ASP A 223 -7.28 54.33 47.69
CA ASP A 223 -6.20 54.48 46.68
C ASP A 223 -4.98 53.54 46.87
N GLN A 224 -4.72 52.99 48.08
CA GLN A 224 -3.63 52.03 48.34
C GLN A 224 -4.07 50.56 48.39
N SER A 225 -5.37 50.31 48.31
CA SER A 225 -6.03 48.99 48.33
C SER A 225 -6.76 48.65 47.02
N ASP A 226 -6.76 49.60 46.10
CA ASP A 226 -7.47 49.64 44.83
C ASP A 226 -6.45 49.52 43.68
N ALA A 227 -6.77 48.69 42.68
CA ALA A 227 -5.95 48.51 41.48
C ALA A 227 -6.09 49.65 40.46
N PHE A 228 -7.24 50.34 40.40
CA PHE A 228 -7.56 51.39 39.43
C PHE A 228 -8.12 52.69 40.09
N PRO A 229 -7.35 53.45 40.90
CA PRO A 229 -7.85 54.62 41.67
C PRO A 229 -8.30 55.87 40.88
N ASN A 230 -8.79 55.70 39.66
CA ASN A 230 -9.37 56.73 38.79
C ASN A 230 -10.55 56.20 37.93
N ASP A 231 -10.97 54.92 38.07
CA ASP A 231 -12.15 54.37 37.39
C ASP A 231 -13.12 53.72 38.40
N PRO A 232 -14.25 54.39 38.77
CA PRO A 232 -15.14 53.97 39.85
C PRO A 232 -16.06 52.77 39.50
N ASN A 233 -15.58 51.90 38.61
CA ASN A 233 -16.20 50.65 38.22
C ASN A 233 -15.23 49.46 38.41
N GLU A 234 -13.93 49.69 38.60
CA GLU A 234 -12.90 48.65 38.77
C GLU A 234 -12.06 48.93 40.02
N TYR A 235 -11.94 47.95 40.91
CA TYR A 235 -11.15 48.07 42.15
C TYR A 235 -10.15 46.92 42.37
N LEU A 236 -10.22 45.89 41.51
CA LEU A 236 -9.46 44.64 41.64
C LEU A 236 -8.95 44.21 40.26
N ASP A 237 -7.72 43.70 40.27
CA ASP A 237 -6.97 43.12 39.17
C ASP A 237 -6.37 41.82 39.73
N SER A 238 -7.10 40.72 39.54
CA SER A 238 -6.88 39.46 40.28
C SER A 238 -5.65 38.65 39.81
N ASP A 239 -5.16 38.87 38.58
CA ASP A 239 -3.97 38.21 38.02
C ASP A 239 -2.85 39.16 37.56
N SER A 240 -3.07 40.48 37.60
CA SER A 240 -2.11 41.56 37.34
C SER A 240 -1.75 41.79 35.86
N ASP A 241 -2.73 41.61 34.95
CA ASP A 241 -2.65 41.95 33.52
C ASP A 241 -2.84 43.46 33.25
N GLY A 242 -3.75 44.13 33.99
CA GLY A 242 -4.07 45.55 33.84
C GLY A 242 -5.47 45.87 33.29
N VAL A 243 -6.35 44.89 33.11
CA VAL A 243 -7.81 45.03 33.02
C VAL A 243 -8.42 44.69 34.40
N GLY A 244 -9.58 45.28 34.72
CA GLY A 244 -10.25 45.07 36.01
C GLY A 244 -11.26 43.93 36.00
N ASP A 245 -11.40 43.26 37.15
CA ASP A 245 -12.26 42.08 37.38
C ASP A 245 -13.73 42.22 36.94
N ASN A 246 -14.27 43.44 36.70
CA ASN A 246 -15.66 43.64 36.23
C ASN A 246 -15.77 43.93 34.72
N ALA A 247 -14.66 44.29 34.06
CA ALA A 247 -14.58 44.50 32.61
C ALA A 247 -13.96 43.30 31.88
N ASP A 248 -13.15 42.52 32.58
CA ASP A 248 -12.47 41.33 32.09
C ASP A 248 -13.40 40.10 32.00
N ALA A 249 -13.27 39.34 30.90
CA ALA A 249 -13.92 38.05 30.70
C ALA A 249 -13.25 36.90 31.47
N PHE A 250 -11.94 36.98 31.74
CA PHE A 250 -11.13 35.94 32.38
C PHE A 250 -10.29 36.43 33.59
N PRO A 251 -10.89 36.94 34.71
CA PRO A 251 -10.17 37.58 35.84
C PRO A 251 -9.21 36.71 36.68
N ASN A 252 -8.70 35.60 36.16
CA ASN A 252 -7.70 34.74 36.76
C ASN A 252 -6.67 34.20 35.74
N ASP A 253 -6.67 34.68 34.48
CA ASP A 253 -5.71 34.33 33.44
C ASP A 253 -5.20 35.57 32.68
N SER A 254 -4.07 36.12 33.14
CA SER A 254 -3.36 37.28 32.55
C SER A 254 -2.79 37.07 31.14
N THR A 255 -3.35 36.14 30.37
CA THR A 255 -3.14 36.01 28.92
C THR A 255 -4.40 36.24 28.09
N GLU A 256 -5.59 36.31 28.70
CA GLU A 256 -6.87 36.57 28.02
C GLU A 256 -7.67 37.66 28.74
N THR A 257 -8.30 38.57 27.98
CA THR A 257 -9.13 39.66 28.55
C THR A 257 -10.45 39.92 27.81
N VAL A 258 -10.65 39.25 26.67
CA VAL A 258 -11.80 39.45 25.79
C VAL A 258 -12.28 38.08 25.32
N ASP A 259 -13.59 37.93 25.31
CA ASP A 259 -14.34 36.81 24.74
C ASP A 259 -15.38 37.44 23.80
N THR A 260 -15.03 37.55 22.51
CA THR A 260 -15.76 38.39 21.55
C THR A 260 -17.16 37.85 21.18
N ASP A 261 -17.40 36.54 21.29
CA ASP A 261 -18.69 35.91 20.95
C ASP A 261 -19.38 35.13 22.08
N SER A 262 -18.69 34.92 23.22
CA SER A 262 -19.17 34.28 24.45
C SER A 262 -19.25 32.75 24.42
N ASP A 263 -18.31 32.06 23.74
CA ASP A 263 -18.12 30.60 23.83
C ASP A 263 -17.42 30.17 25.15
N GLY A 264 -16.53 31.01 25.70
CA GLY A 264 -15.76 30.76 26.92
C GLY A 264 -14.26 30.46 26.72
N VAL A 265 -13.72 30.63 25.52
CA VAL A 265 -12.29 30.72 25.18
C VAL A 265 -11.94 32.20 24.93
N GLY A 266 -10.70 32.61 25.19
CA GLY A 266 -10.26 33.99 25.02
C GLY A 266 -9.71 34.30 23.63
N ASP A 267 -9.92 35.54 23.17
CA ASP A 267 -9.55 36.07 21.84
C ASP A 267 -8.08 35.83 21.40
N ASN A 268 -7.14 35.49 22.30
CA ASN A 268 -5.73 35.21 21.95
C ASN A 268 -5.40 33.70 21.86
N ALA A 269 -6.24 32.84 22.45
CA ALA A 269 -6.13 31.37 22.40
C ALA A 269 -7.09 30.76 21.36
N ASP A 270 -8.19 31.44 21.08
CA ASP A 270 -9.20 31.05 20.10
C ASP A 270 -8.71 31.26 18.65
N ALA A 271 -8.97 30.27 17.79
CA ALA A 271 -8.70 30.31 16.36
C ALA A 271 -9.74 31.11 15.55
N PHE A 272 -10.99 31.22 16.04
CA PHE A 272 -12.09 31.92 15.37
C PHE A 272 -12.88 32.87 16.30
N PRO A 273 -12.29 33.97 16.84
CA PRO A 273 -12.90 34.90 17.83
C PRO A 273 -14.12 35.72 17.36
N SER A 274 -15.12 35.07 16.78
CA SER A 274 -16.37 35.61 16.28
C SER A 274 -17.40 34.55 15.83
N ASP A 275 -17.09 33.24 15.89
CA ASP A 275 -18.08 32.16 15.73
C ASP A 275 -18.14 31.26 16.99
N PRO A 276 -19.16 31.41 17.87
CA PRO A 276 -19.26 30.74 19.18
C PRO A 276 -19.63 29.25 19.09
N ASN A 277 -19.20 28.59 18.02
CA ASN A 277 -19.30 27.16 17.76
C ASN A 277 -17.94 26.55 17.39
N GLU A 278 -16.92 27.36 17.07
CA GLU A 278 -15.58 26.92 16.67
C GLU A 278 -14.51 27.68 17.46
N SER A 279 -13.70 26.98 18.25
CA SER A 279 -12.59 27.60 19.00
C SER A 279 -11.26 26.84 18.95
N SER A 280 -11.14 25.92 17.98
CA SER A 280 -9.90 25.19 17.64
C SER A 280 -9.79 24.99 16.13
N ASP A 281 -8.56 25.07 15.63
CA ASP A 281 -8.12 24.71 14.28
C ASP A 281 -6.87 23.84 14.46
N SER A 282 -7.06 22.51 14.50
CA SER A 282 -6.06 21.57 15.00
C SER A 282 -4.90 21.29 14.03
N ASP A 283 -5.03 21.59 12.73
CA ASP A 283 -3.97 21.44 11.72
C ASP A 283 -3.62 22.69 10.91
N ASN A 284 -4.39 23.78 11.07
CA ASN A 284 -4.14 25.16 10.62
C ASN A 284 -4.45 25.42 9.15
N ASP A 285 -5.54 24.84 8.65
CA ASP A 285 -6.07 25.03 7.30
C ASP A 285 -7.09 26.19 7.19
N GLY A 286 -7.79 26.51 8.30
CA GLY A 286 -8.78 27.59 8.39
C GLY A 286 -10.25 27.16 8.45
N VAL A 287 -10.56 25.86 8.59
CA VAL A 287 -11.86 25.34 9.05
C VAL A 287 -11.76 24.95 10.53
N GLY A 288 -12.87 25.07 11.27
CA GLY A 288 -12.90 24.77 12.70
C GLY A 288 -13.19 23.30 13.03
N ASP A 289 -12.60 22.80 14.11
CA ASP A 289 -12.63 21.39 14.55
C ASP A 289 -14.04 20.76 14.68
N ASN A 290 -15.13 21.54 14.76
CA ASN A 290 -16.51 21.02 14.80
C ASN A 290 -17.28 21.14 13.47
N ALA A 291 -16.76 21.92 12.52
CA ALA A 291 -17.29 22.06 11.16
C ALA A 291 -16.56 21.18 10.14
N ASP A 292 -15.30 20.85 10.43
CA ASP A 292 -14.44 19.99 9.62
C ASP A 292 -14.74 18.49 9.81
N ALA A 293 -14.68 17.73 8.71
CA ALA A 293 -14.75 16.28 8.69
C ALA A 293 -13.42 15.61 9.09
N PHE A 294 -12.26 16.24 8.86
CA PHE A 294 -10.93 15.70 9.14
C PHE A 294 -10.01 16.65 9.94
N PRO A 295 -10.32 17.00 11.22
CA PRO A 295 -9.58 18.01 12.03
C PRO A 295 -8.11 17.74 12.39
N ASN A 296 -7.42 16.87 11.66
CA ASN A 296 -5.99 16.56 11.79
C ASN A 296 -5.31 16.38 10.41
N ASP A 297 -5.99 16.64 9.29
CA ASP A 297 -5.41 16.63 7.94
C ASP A 297 -5.86 17.85 7.10
N SER A 298 -5.07 18.92 7.21
CA SER A 298 -5.09 20.19 6.46
C SER A 298 -5.13 20.13 4.91
N THR A 299 -5.37 18.96 4.33
CA THR A 299 -5.66 18.77 2.89
C THR A 299 -7.10 18.36 2.60
N GLU A 300 -7.89 17.95 3.59
CA GLU A 300 -9.30 17.54 3.46
C GLU A 300 -10.18 18.24 4.49
N THR A 301 -11.29 18.85 4.05
CA THR A 301 -12.22 19.60 4.94
C THR A 301 -13.69 19.17 4.84
N VAL A 302 -13.99 18.30 3.87
CA VAL A 302 -15.35 17.90 3.51
C VAL A 302 -15.35 16.42 3.19
N ASP A 303 -16.38 15.74 3.70
CA ASP A 303 -16.76 14.35 3.40
C ASP A 303 -18.23 14.41 2.99
N THR A 304 -18.48 14.59 1.68
CA THR A 304 -19.81 15.00 1.16
C THR A 304 -20.89 13.92 1.34
N ASP A 305 -20.54 12.63 1.41
CA ASP A 305 -21.49 11.52 1.59
C ASP A 305 -21.27 10.65 2.85
N SER A 306 -20.22 10.92 3.63
CA SER A 306 -19.92 10.33 4.95
C SER A 306 -19.37 8.90 4.91
N ASP A 307 -18.51 8.63 3.93
CA ASP A 307 -17.74 7.38 3.75
C ASP A 307 -16.48 7.33 4.65
N GLY A 308 -15.76 8.46 4.77
CA GLY A 308 -14.50 8.58 5.51
C GLY A 308 -13.24 8.86 4.68
N VAL A 309 -13.35 9.08 3.37
CA VAL A 309 -12.35 9.76 2.52
C VAL A 309 -12.80 11.21 2.26
N GLY A 310 -11.86 12.13 2.03
CA GLY A 310 -12.16 13.55 1.82
C GLY A 310 -12.33 13.94 0.36
N ASP A 311 -13.19 14.95 0.10
CA ASP A 311 -13.59 15.46 -1.21
C ASP A 311 -12.44 15.82 -2.19
N ASN A 312 -11.17 15.94 -1.76
CA ASN A 312 -10.01 16.20 -2.63
C ASN A 312 -9.10 14.96 -2.86
N ALA A 313 -9.31 13.87 -2.11
CA ALA A 313 -8.61 12.59 -2.23
C ALA A 313 -9.53 11.44 -2.70
N ASP A 314 -10.83 11.68 -2.73
CA ASP A 314 -11.87 10.80 -3.25
C ASP A 314 -12.17 11.12 -4.73
N ASP A 315 -12.12 10.10 -5.59
CA ASP A 315 -12.46 10.21 -7.02
C ASP A 315 -13.99 10.26 -7.27
N PHE A 316 -14.80 9.82 -6.31
CA PHE A 316 -16.27 9.79 -6.36
C PHE A 316 -16.99 10.44 -5.14
N PRO A 317 -16.80 11.75 -4.80
CA PRO A 317 -17.32 12.40 -3.57
C PRO A 317 -18.85 12.54 -3.38
N ASN A 318 -19.65 11.69 -4.01
CA ASN A 318 -21.11 11.65 -3.94
C ASN A 318 -21.69 10.21 -3.98
N ASP A 319 -20.86 9.14 -3.99
CA ASP A 319 -21.32 7.76 -3.81
C ASP A 319 -20.49 7.02 -2.73
N PRO A 320 -21.02 6.84 -1.49
CA PRO A 320 -20.29 6.31 -0.31
C PRO A 320 -20.09 4.77 -0.35
N ASN A 321 -19.74 4.27 -1.52
CA ASN A 321 -19.41 2.88 -1.83
C ASN A 321 -18.17 2.81 -2.74
N GLU A 322 -17.75 3.91 -3.37
CA GLU A 322 -16.58 4.02 -4.26
C GLU A 322 -15.73 5.21 -3.82
N THR A 323 -14.39 5.06 -3.81
CA THR A 323 -13.46 6.12 -3.36
C THR A 323 -12.17 6.22 -4.19
N ILE A 324 -11.97 5.30 -5.13
CA ILE A 324 -10.75 5.15 -5.91
C ILE A 324 -11.15 4.78 -7.34
N ASP A 325 -10.57 5.46 -8.31
CA ASP A 325 -10.56 5.12 -9.74
C ASP A 325 -9.10 4.75 -10.12
N THR A 326 -8.75 3.46 -10.06
CA THR A 326 -7.33 3.05 -10.20
C THR A 326 -6.74 3.27 -11.60
N ASP A 327 -7.55 3.52 -12.65
CA ASP A 327 -7.08 3.69 -14.02
C ASP A 327 -7.67 4.87 -14.84
N ASP A 328 -8.39 5.80 -14.19
CA ASP A 328 -9.00 7.02 -14.74
C ASP A 328 -10.18 6.75 -15.74
N ASP A 329 -10.94 5.66 -15.57
CA ASP A 329 -12.07 5.25 -16.43
C ASP A 329 -13.38 6.03 -16.16
N GLY A 330 -13.72 6.21 -14.88
CA GLY A 330 -15.01 6.73 -14.41
C GLY A 330 -15.95 5.70 -13.75
N VAL A 331 -15.48 4.47 -13.48
CA VAL A 331 -16.15 3.46 -12.63
C VAL A 331 -15.23 3.10 -11.46
N GLY A 332 -15.74 3.13 -10.23
CA GLY A 332 -14.94 2.89 -9.03
C GLY A 332 -14.55 1.43 -8.79
N ASP A 333 -13.41 1.25 -8.11
CA ASP A 333 -12.74 -0.02 -7.80
C ASP A 333 -13.64 -1.14 -7.21
N ASN A 334 -14.79 -0.85 -6.59
CA ASN A 334 -15.70 -1.88 -6.03
C ASN A 334 -16.89 -2.22 -6.95
N ALA A 335 -17.20 -1.36 -7.93
CA ALA A 335 -18.22 -1.59 -8.95
C ALA A 335 -17.63 -2.22 -10.22
N ASP A 336 -16.36 -1.94 -10.50
CA ASP A 336 -15.62 -2.45 -11.65
C ASP A 336 -15.17 -3.92 -11.47
N ALA A 337 -15.22 -4.67 -12.57
CA ALA A 337 -14.71 -6.03 -12.69
C ALA A 337 -13.18 -6.09 -12.97
N PHE A 338 -12.59 -5.03 -13.56
CA PHE A 338 -11.16 -5.00 -13.93
C PHE A 338 -10.44 -3.67 -13.55
N PRO A 339 -10.28 -3.32 -12.24
CA PRO A 339 -9.76 -2.02 -11.77
C PRO A 339 -8.27 -1.70 -12.03
N THR A 340 -7.78 -2.02 -13.22
CA THR A 340 -6.44 -1.73 -13.75
C THR A 340 -6.39 -1.73 -15.30
N ASP A 341 -7.52 -1.84 -16.00
CA ASP A 341 -7.65 -1.78 -17.45
C ASP A 341 -8.91 -1.00 -17.89
N ALA A 342 -8.79 0.34 -17.98
CA ALA A 342 -9.76 1.32 -18.49
C ALA A 342 -10.32 1.09 -19.92
N GLY A 343 -10.16 -0.12 -20.47
CA GLY A 343 -10.91 -0.63 -21.61
C GLY A 343 -12.11 -1.52 -21.23
N GLU A 344 -12.18 -2.03 -20.01
CA GLU A 344 -13.11 -3.11 -19.59
C GLU A 344 -13.69 -2.85 -18.19
N THR A 345 -14.98 -2.54 -18.08
CA THR A 345 -15.63 -2.28 -16.77
C THR A 345 -16.69 -3.28 -16.33
N VAL A 346 -16.99 -4.26 -17.18
CA VAL A 346 -18.09 -5.23 -16.96
C VAL A 346 -17.64 -6.61 -17.40
N ASP A 347 -17.90 -7.60 -16.56
CA ASP A 347 -17.88 -9.03 -16.89
C ASP A 347 -19.32 -9.55 -16.69
N THR A 348 -20.09 -9.65 -17.79
CA THR A 348 -21.53 -9.94 -17.73
C THR A 348 -21.85 -11.37 -17.29
N ASP A 349 -20.92 -12.33 -17.39
CA ASP A 349 -21.18 -13.74 -17.07
C ASP A 349 -20.19 -14.45 -16.12
N GLY A 350 -19.02 -13.86 -15.86
CA GLY A 350 -18.04 -14.30 -14.87
C GLY A 350 -16.90 -15.18 -15.40
N ASP A 351 -16.58 -15.10 -16.69
CA ASP A 351 -15.46 -15.82 -17.34
C ASP A 351 -14.08 -15.22 -17.00
N GLY A 352 -14.00 -13.91 -16.75
CA GLY A 352 -12.74 -13.17 -16.50
C GLY A 352 -12.14 -12.46 -17.71
N VAL A 353 -12.89 -12.30 -18.80
CA VAL A 353 -12.65 -11.36 -19.91
C VAL A 353 -13.77 -10.30 -19.91
N GLY A 354 -13.44 -9.04 -20.20
CA GLY A 354 -14.40 -7.95 -20.17
C GLY A 354 -15.29 -7.85 -21.41
N ASP A 355 -16.50 -7.29 -21.22
CA ASP A 355 -17.58 -7.17 -22.22
C ASP A 355 -17.18 -6.47 -23.56
N ASN A 356 -16.08 -5.70 -23.61
CA ASN A 356 -15.61 -5.08 -24.86
C ASN A 356 -14.55 -5.93 -25.60
N GLY A 357 -13.84 -6.80 -24.88
CA GLY A 357 -12.79 -7.69 -25.38
C GLY A 357 -13.25 -9.13 -25.61
N ASP A 358 -14.34 -9.54 -24.95
CA ASP A 358 -15.04 -10.80 -25.15
C ASP A 358 -15.90 -10.78 -26.44
N TRP A 359 -15.81 -11.86 -27.22
CA TRP A 359 -16.61 -12.09 -28.42
C TRP A 359 -18.07 -12.49 -28.13
N ALA A 360 -18.36 -13.16 -27.01
CA ALA A 360 -19.72 -13.52 -26.58
C ALA A 360 -20.02 -13.22 -25.09
N PRO A 361 -20.17 -11.93 -24.68
CA PRO A 361 -20.42 -11.43 -23.30
C PRO A 361 -21.75 -11.87 -22.63
N SER A 362 -22.01 -13.17 -22.59
CA SER A 362 -23.18 -13.84 -21.99
C SER A 362 -23.08 -15.37 -22.01
N ASN A 363 -21.96 -15.93 -22.45
CA ASN A 363 -21.64 -17.35 -22.40
C ASN A 363 -20.25 -17.58 -21.74
N PRO A 364 -20.18 -17.94 -20.44
CA PRO A 364 -18.94 -18.03 -19.64
C PRO A 364 -18.11 -19.30 -19.95
N ASN A 365 -18.01 -19.64 -21.23
CA ASN A 365 -17.27 -20.75 -21.79
C ASN A 365 -16.63 -20.37 -23.15
N GLU A 366 -16.95 -19.22 -23.76
CA GLU A 366 -16.54 -18.87 -25.13
C GLU A 366 -16.14 -17.39 -25.27
N SER A 367 -14.97 -17.02 -24.76
CA SER A 367 -14.50 -15.62 -24.80
C SER A 367 -13.84 -15.18 -26.13
N LYS A 368 -13.73 -16.07 -27.13
CA LYS A 368 -13.03 -15.83 -28.42
C LYS A 368 -13.61 -16.63 -29.59
N ASP A 369 -13.38 -16.09 -30.78
CA ASP A 369 -13.61 -16.64 -32.12
C ASP A 369 -12.38 -16.18 -32.94
N SER A 370 -11.36 -17.04 -33.00
CA SER A 370 -10.00 -16.67 -33.41
C SER A 370 -9.80 -16.52 -34.93
N ASP A 371 -10.74 -16.98 -35.76
CA ASP A 371 -10.72 -16.84 -37.22
C ASP A 371 -11.94 -16.14 -37.85
N GLY A 372 -13.05 -15.99 -37.10
CA GLY A 372 -14.22 -15.20 -37.47
C GLY A 372 -15.36 -15.98 -38.13
N ASP A 373 -15.43 -17.29 -37.93
CA ASP A 373 -16.46 -18.20 -38.46
C ASP A 373 -17.85 -18.00 -37.81
N GLY A 374 -17.88 -17.84 -36.47
CA GLY A 374 -19.12 -17.77 -35.68
C GLY A 374 -19.30 -18.87 -34.62
N VAL A 375 -18.38 -19.83 -34.51
CA VAL A 375 -18.21 -20.74 -33.36
C VAL A 375 -17.08 -20.23 -32.45
N GLY A 376 -17.17 -20.46 -31.14
CA GLY A 376 -16.16 -20.03 -30.18
C GLY A 376 -15.01 -21.03 -30.00
N ASP A 377 -13.83 -20.53 -29.65
CA ASP A 377 -12.56 -21.28 -29.55
C ASP A 377 -12.61 -22.54 -28.66
N ASN A 378 -13.56 -22.69 -27.73
CA ASN A 378 -13.71 -23.87 -26.87
C ASN A 378 -14.81 -24.85 -27.33
N ALA A 379 -15.72 -24.41 -28.20
CA ALA A 379 -16.72 -25.25 -28.86
C ALA A 379 -16.25 -25.79 -30.22
N ASP A 380 -15.31 -25.10 -30.85
CA ASP A 380 -14.74 -25.43 -32.14
C ASP A 380 -13.63 -26.50 -32.05
N ALA A 381 -13.63 -27.44 -33.00
CA ALA A 381 -12.57 -28.43 -33.20
C ALA A 381 -11.33 -27.86 -33.91
N PHE A 382 -11.47 -26.80 -34.72
CA PHE A 382 -10.41 -26.19 -35.51
C PHE A 382 -10.35 -24.64 -35.38
N PRO A 383 -10.09 -24.04 -34.19
CA PRO A 383 -10.19 -22.59 -33.91
C PRO A 383 -9.25 -21.61 -34.67
N ASN A 384 -8.69 -22.02 -35.81
CA ASN A 384 -7.82 -21.22 -36.68
C ASN A 384 -8.10 -21.50 -38.19
N ASP A 385 -9.14 -22.25 -38.54
CA ASP A 385 -9.59 -22.49 -39.91
C ASP A 385 -11.12 -22.33 -40.03
N ALA A 386 -11.57 -21.11 -40.35
CA ALA A 386 -12.95 -20.69 -40.60
C ALA A 386 -13.67 -21.39 -41.79
N THR A 387 -13.25 -22.60 -42.15
CA THR A 387 -13.95 -23.51 -43.05
C THR A 387 -14.32 -24.85 -42.40
N GLU A 388 -13.83 -25.16 -41.19
CA GLU A 388 -14.15 -26.37 -40.43
C GLU A 388 -14.47 -26.05 -38.97
N THR A 389 -15.56 -26.60 -38.43
CA THR A 389 -15.97 -26.37 -37.01
C THR A 389 -16.32 -27.61 -36.22
N LEU A 390 -16.36 -28.77 -36.88
CA LEU A 390 -16.75 -30.05 -36.30
C LEU A 390 -15.77 -31.11 -36.76
N ASP A 391 -15.42 -31.99 -35.82
CA ASP A 391 -14.71 -33.25 -36.01
C ASP A 391 -15.60 -34.32 -35.37
N SER A 392 -16.53 -34.87 -36.17
CA SER A 392 -17.66 -35.65 -35.66
C SER A 392 -17.28 -37.03 -35.08
N ASP A 393 -16.06 -37.53 -35.33
CA ASP A 393 -15.55 -38.79 -34.79
C ASP A 393 -14.15 -38.73 -34.12
N ALA A 394 -13.50 -37.57 -34.13
CA ALA A 394 -12.24 -37.22 -33.47
C ALA A 394 -10.96 -37.79 -34.12
N ASP A 395 -10.91 -37.73 -35.45
CA ASP A 395 -9.80 -38.14 -36.33
C ASP A 395 -8.76 -37.02 -36.57
N GLY A 396 -9.21 -35.76 -36.66
CA GLY A 396 -8.39 -34.60 -36.96
C GLY A 396 -8.55 -33.99 -38.36
N VAL A 397 -9.48 -34.48 -39.18
CA VAL A 397 -10.01 -33.79 -40.38
C VAL A 397 -11.42 -33.25 -40.07
N GLY A 398 -11.78 -32.09 -40.63
CA GLY A 398 -13.07 -31.45 -40.37
C GLY A 398 -14.21 -31.94 -41.25
N ASP A 399 -15.44 -31.91 -40.70
CA ASP A 399 -16.68 -32.42 -41.30
C ASP A 399 -17.01 -31.91 -42.73
N ASN A 400 -16.44 -30.80 -43.21
CA ASN A 400 -16.64 -30.31 -44.59
C ASN A 400 -15.53 -30.73 -45.58
N GLY A 401 -14.36 -31.10 -45.06
CA GLY A 401 -13.18 -31.55 -45.82
C GLY A 401 -12.99 -33.06 -45.82
N ASP A 402 -13.58 -33.75 -44.84
CA ASP A 402 -13.65 -35.20 -44.74
C ASP A 402 -14.75 -35.80 -45.65
N TRP A 403 -14.42 -36.89 -46.34
CA TRP A 403 -15.33 -37.69 -47.15
C TRP A 403 -16.26 -38.60 -46.32
N ALA A 404 -15.83 -39.07 -45.14
CA ALA A 404 -16.63 -39.89 -44.22
C ALA A 404 -16.62 -39.40 -42.75
N PRO A 405 -17.27 -38.25 -42.42
CA PRO A 405 -17.30 -37.62 -41.07
C PRO A 405 -17.91 -38.42 -39.89
N ASN A 406 -18.00 -39.74 -39.96
CA ASN A 406 -18.52 -40.63 -38.92
C ASN A 406 -17.72 -41.97 -38.83
N ASP A 407 -16.59 -42.12 -39.54
CA ASP A 407 -15.66 -43.25 -39.40
C ASP A 407 -14.18 -42.79 -39.43
N ALA A 408 -13.64 -42.48 -38.24
CA ALA A 408 -12.26 -42.08 -37.89
C ALA A 408 -11.11 -43.05 -38.32
N ASN A 409 -11.34 -43.86 -39.34
CA ASN A 409 -10.36 -44.68 -40.04
C ASN A 409 -10.29 -44.32 -41.53
N GLU A 410 -11.14 -43.41 -42.03
CA GLU A 410 -11.28 -43.08 -43.45
C GLU A 410 -11.60 -41.61 -43.67
N THR A 411 -10.74 -40.91 -44.43
CA THR A 411 -10.88 -39.45 -44.63
C THR A 411 -10.92 -39.00 -46.08
N GLN A 412 -10.55 -39.88 -47.03
CA GLN A 412 -10.39 -39.55 -48.44
C GLN A 412 -10.94 -40.66 -49.34
N ASP A 413 -11.42 -40.26 -50.51
CA ASP A 413 -11.79 -41.08 -51.67
C ASP A 413 -11.07 -40.41 -52.84
N SER A 414 -9.88 -40.92 -53.17
CA SER A 414 -8.92 -40.24 -54.04
C SER A 414 -9.30 -40.25 -55.53
N ASP A 415 -10.36 -40.95 -55.92
CA ASP A 415 -10.81 -41.05 -57.32
C ASP A 415 -12.34 -40.98 -57.57
N ASP A 416 -13.14 -40.67 -56.54
CA ASP A 416 -14.61 -40.50 -56.55
C ASP A 416 -15.41 -41.80 -56.83
N ASP A 417 -14.91 -42.96 -56.40
CA ASP A 417 -15.52 -44.29 -56.61
C ASP A 417 -16.69 -44.60 -55.64
N GLY A 418 -16.53 -44.23 -54.36
CA GLY A 418 -17.45 -44.62 -53.29
C GLY A 418 -16.89 -45.60 -52.24
N VAL A 419 -15.63 -46.03 -52.37
CA VAL A 419 -14.84 -46.69 -51.31
C VAL A 419 -13.65 -45.80 -50.97
N GLY A 420 -13.41 -45.55 -49.69
CA GLY A 420 -12.32 -44.68 -49.25
C GLY A 420 -10.94 -45.34 -49.27
N ASP A 421 -9.90 -44.51 -49.24
CA ASP A 421 -8.49 -44.84 -49.47
C ASP A 421 -7.88 -45.90 -48.53
N ASN A 422 -8.40 -46.07 -47.30
CA ASN A 422 -7.94 -47.09 -46.35
C ASN A 422 -8.75 -48.39 -46.42
N ALA A 423 -9.94 -48.37 -47.03
CA ALA A 423 -10.77 -49.54 -47.32
C ALA A 423 -10.52 -50.12 -48.72
N ASP A 424 -10.04 -49.31 -49.66
CA ASP A 424 -9.76 -49.68 -51.05
C ASP A 424 -8.35 -50.32 -51.24
N ALA A 425 -8.28 -51.29 -52.15
CA ALA A 425 -7.04 -51.90 -52.63
C ALA A 425 -6.30 -51.07 -53.69
N PHE A 426 -6.99 -50.19 -54.44
CA PHE A 426 -6.40 -49.38 -55.52
C PHE A 426 -6.77 -47.88 -55.52
N PRO A 427 -6.44 -47.07 -54.47
CA PRO A 427 -6.93 -45.68 -54.24
C PRO A 427 -6.49 -44.59 -55.25
N SER A 428 -6.72 -44.84 -56.53
CA SER A 428 -6.38 -44.02 -57.71
C SER A 428 -6.90 -44.61 -59.04
N ASN A 429 -7.71 -45.68 -58.98
CA ASN A 429 -8.40 -46.31 -60.10
C ASN A 429 -9.85 -46.72 -59.73
N ALA A 430 -10.78 -45.77 -59.86
CA ALA A 430 -12.25 -45.85 -59.70
C ALA A 430 -13.01 -46.86 -60.62
N ASN A 431 -12.44 -48.05 -60.81
CA ASN A 431 -12.99 -49.20 -61.50
C ASN A 431 -12.62 -50.50 -60.74
N GLU A 432 -11.70 -50.47 -59.77
CA GLU A 432 -11.18 -51.63 -59.04
C GLU A 432 -11.10 -51.31 -57.55
N THR A 433 -11.96 -51.93 -56.72
CA THR A 433 -12.00 -51.66 -55.27
C THR A 433 -11.59 -52.84 -54.38
N MET A 434 -11.31 -53.99 -54.99
CA MET A 434 -11.00 -55.23 -54.29
C MET A 434 -9.89 -55.96 -55.04
N ASP A 435 -8.99 -56.56 -54.26
CA ASP A 435 -7.98 -57.53 -54.68
C ASP A 435 -8.20 -58.77 -53.78
N SER A 436 -9.07 -59.67 -54.25
CA SER A 436 -9.64 -60.75 -53.43
C SER A 436 -8.64 -61.84 -53.01
N ASP A 437 -7.43 -61.90 -53.61
CA ASP A 437 -6.37 -62.84 -53.22
C ASP A 437 -4.95 -62.25 -53.06
N ASN A 438 -4.79 -60.95 -53.34
CA ASN A 438 -3.64 -60.09 -53.05
C ASN A 438 -2.49 -60.21 -54.08
N ASP A 439 -2.86 -60.30 -55.36
CA ASP A 439 -1.99 -60.43 -56.53
C ASP A 439 -1.58 -59.08 -57.17
N ASN A 440 -2.28 -57.98 -56.85
CA ASN A 440 -2.18 -56.61 -57.40
C ASN A 440 -2.87 -56.38 -58.76
N VAL A 441 -3.75 -57.29 -59.21
CA VAL A 441 -4.80 -57.01 -60.22
C VAL A 441 -6.17 -56.95 -59.50
N GLY A 442 -7.05 -56.05 -59.94
CA GLY A 442 -8.35 -55.85 -59.31
C GLY A 442 -9.43 -56.82 -59.80
N ASP A 443 -10.40 -57.13 -58.93
CA ASP A 443 -11.49 -58.10 -59.14
C ASP A 443 -12.34 -57.88 -60.43
N ASN A 444 -12.32 -56.70 -61.06
CA ASN A 444 -13.03 -56.45 -62.34
C ASN A 444 -12.12 -56.50 -63.58
N ALA A 445 -10.79 -56.40 -63.39
CA ALA A 445 -9.79 -56.55 -64.43
C ALA A 445 -9.24 -57.98 -64.54
N ASP A 446 -9.29 -58.73 -63.44
CA ASP A 446 -8.83 -60.11 -63.34
C ASP A 446 -9.87 -61.12 -63.88
N ALA A 447 -9.38 -62.12 -64.62
CA ALA A 447 -10.14 -63.27 -65.08
C ALA A 447 -10.38 -64.33 -63.96
N PHE A 448 -9.50 -64.41 -62.96
CA PHE A 448 -9.55 -65.38 -61.87
C PHE A 448 -9.34 -64.77 -60.45
N PRO A 449 -10.24 -63.89 -59.94
CA PRO A 449 -10.10 -63.15 -58.66
C PRO A 449 -9.95 -63.94 -57.34
N PHE A 450 -9.65 -65.24 -57.40
CA PHE A 450 -9.39 -66.10 -56.24
C PHE A 450 -8.23 -67.09 -56.46
N ASP A 451 -7.43 -66.95 -57.54
CA ASP A 451 -6.14 -67.64 -57.72
C ASP A 451 -5.02 -66.74 -58.28
N SER A 452 -4.39 -65.96 -57.39
CA SER A 452 -3.12 -65.18 -57.45
C SER A 452 -1.89 -65.75 -58.21
N ASN A 453 -2.07 -66.78 -59.03
CA ASN A 453 -1.12 -67.30 -59.99
C ASN A 453 -1.59 -67.09 -61.45
N GLU A 454 -2.85 -66.72 -61.67
CA GLU A 454 -3.50 -66.54 -62.98
C GLU A 454 -4.30 -65.24 -63.01
N THR A 455 -3.99 -64.32 -63.93
CA THR A 455 -4.72 -63.03 -64.05
C THR A 455 -5.29 -62.75 -65.44
N VAL A 456 -5.01 -63.63 -66.41
CA VAL A 456 -5.37 -63.45 -67.81
C VAL A 456 -5.87 -64.78 -68.35
N ASP A 457 -6.97 -64.70 -69.09
CA ASP A 457 -7.52 -65.74 -69.96
C ASP A 457 -7.56 -65.11 -71.37
N THR A 458 -6.51 -65.34 -72.16
CA THR A 458 -6.28 -64.59 -73.41
C THR A 458 -7.25 -64.96 -74.54
N ASP A 459 -7.86 -66.15 -74.52
CA ASP A 459 -8.80 -66.61 -75.56
C ASP A 459 -10.23 -66.94 -75.06
N GLY A 460 -10.44 -67.12 -73.75
CA GLY A 460 -11.76 -67.23 -73.12
C GLY A 460 -12.23 -68.67 -72.83
N ASP A 461 -11.30 -69.63 -72.73
CA ASP A 461 -11.58 -71.05 -72.45
C ASP A 461 -11.91 -71.33 -70.96
N GLY A 462 -11.35 -70.54 -70.04
CA GLY A 462 -11.51 -70.70 -68.59
C GLY A 462 -10.34 -71.36 -67.85
N VAL A 463 -9.18 -71.54 -68.50
CA VAL A 463 -7.87 -71.82 -67.90
C VAL A 463 -6.99 -70.55 -68.03
N GLY A 464 -6.15 -70.29 -67.03
CA GLY A 464 -5.29 -69.10 -67.01
C GLY A 464 -4.00 -69.25 -67.83
N ASP A 465 -3.52 -68.13 -68.38
CA ASP A 465 -2.36 -68.02 -69.27
C ASP A 465 -1.03 -68.65 -68.73
N ASN A 466 -0.87 -68.85 -67.41
CA ASN A 466 0.32 -69.52 -66.84
C ASN A 466 0.13 -71.03 -66.62
N GLY A 467 -1.11 -71.50 -66.57
CA GLY A 467 -1.51 -72.91 -66.41
C GLY A 467 -1.83 -73.60 -67.74
N ASP A 468 -2.24 -72.83 -68.74
CA ASP A 468 -2.50 -73.30 -70.09
C ASP A 468 -1.20 -73.49 -70.92
N TRP A 469 -1.20 -74.54 -71.74
CA TRP A 469 -0.16 -74.87 -72.71
C TRP A 469 -0.26 -74.08 -74.02
N ALA A 470 -1.46 -73.64 -74.44
CA ALA A 470 -1.66 -72.83 -75.65
C ALA A 470 -2.61 -71.62 -75.45
N PRO A 471 -2.19 -70.57 -74.70
CA PRO A 471 -3.03 -69.41 -74.28
C PRO A 471 -3.50 -68.45 -75.39
N ASN A 472 -3.75 -68.94 -76.61
CA ASN A 472 -4.20 -68.16 -77.77
C ASN A 472 -5.15 -69.00 -78.68
N ASP A 473 -5.57 -70.19 -78.26
CA ASP A 473 -6.31 -71.18 -79.08
C ASP A 473 -7.27 -72.04 -78.22
N GLY A 474 -8.27 -71.40 -77.59
CA GLY A 474 -9.23 -71.98 -76.64
C GLY A 474 -10.19 -73.10 -77.13
N ASP A 475 -9.79 -73.87 -78.14
CA ASP A 475 -10.23 -75.25 -78.37
C ASP A 475 -9.19 -76.28 -77.81
N GLU A 476 -7.98 -75.87 -77.40
CA GLU A 476 -6.86 -76.72 -76.93
C GLU A 476 -6.11 -76.14 -75.70
N ASN A 477 -6.23 -76.75 -74.50
CA ASN A 477 -5.60 -76.25 -73.26
C ASN A 477 -4.62 -77.20 -72.56
N SER A 478 -4.16 -78.26 -73.22
CA SER A 478 -3.25 -79.28 -72.64
C SER A 478 -2.49 -80.08 -73.70
N ASP A 479 -1.27 -80.50 -73.34
CA ASP A 479 -0.39 -81.44 -74.03
C ASP A 479 0.07 -82.45 -72.97
N SER A 480 -0.65 -83.55 -72.86
CA SER A 480 -0.59 -84.48 -71.71
C SER A 480 0.68 -85.34 -71.68
N ASP A 481 1.49 -85.36 -72.74
CA ASP A 481 2.73 -86.14 -72.80
C ASP A 481 3.99 -85.38 -73.30
N GLY A 482 3.83 -84.17 -73.85
CA GLY A 482 4.90 -83.21 -74.12
C GLY A 482 5.51 -83.30 -75.52
N ASP A 483 4.73 -83.74 -76.50
CA ASP A 483 5.13 -84.03 -77.89
C ASP A 483 5.07 -82.78 -78.80
N GLY A 484 4.15 -81.85 -78.52
CA GLY A 484 3.94 -80.64 -79.31
C GLY A 484 2.60 -80.57 -80.07
N VAL A 485 1.71 -81.56 -79.91
CA VAL A 485 0.31 -81.53 -80.37
C VAL A 485 -0.61 -81.55 -79.16
N GLY A 486 -1.60 -80.64 -79.11
CA GLY A 486 -2.55 -80.55 -78.00
C GLY A 486 -3.56 -81.70 -77.96
N ASP A 487 -4.06 -82.04 -76.77
CA ASP A 487 -4.85 -83.24 -76.46
C ASP A 487 -6.13 -83.42 -77.29
N ASN A 488 -6.71 -82.35 -77.84
CA ASN A 488 -7.90 -82.39 -78.70
C ASN A 488 -7.57 -82.57 -80.20
N ALA A 489 -6.33 -82.26 -80.61
CA ALA A 489 -5.82 -82.44 -81.97
C ALA A 489 -5.06 -83.77 -82.16
N ASP A 490 -4.50 -84.33 -81.08
CA ASP A 490 -3.82 -85.63 -81.09
C ASP A 490 -4.82 -86.82 -81.03
N VAL A 491 -4.50 -87.87 -81.79
CA VAL A 491 -5.21 -89.15 -81.79
C VAL A 491 -4.78 -90.06 -80.62
N PHE A 492 -3.56 -89.87 -80.05
CA PHE A 492 -3.05 -90.68 -78.94
C PHE A 492 -2.48 -89.85 -77.74
N PRO A 493 -3.24 -88.97 -77.06
CA PRO A 493 -2.75 -87.92 -76.11
C PRO A 493 -2.02 -88.35 -74.83
N ASN A 494 -1.48 -89.57 -74.76
CA ASN A 494 -0.75 -90.16 -73.64
C ASN A 494 0.45 -91.00 -74.16
N ASN A 495 0.86 -90.79 -75.41
CA ASN A 495 1.92 -91.50 -76.12
C ASN A 495 2.65 -90.59 -77.15
N ALA A 496 3.54 -89.72 -76.63
CA ALA A 496 4.51 -88.81 -77.26
C ALA A 496 5.46 -89.37 -78.36
N ALA A 497 5.09 -90.48 -78.98
CA ALA A 497 5.69 -91.05 -80.16
C ALA A 497 4.76 -91.00 -81.37
N GLU A 498 3.43 -91.04 -81.20
CA GLU A 498 2.46 -91.21 -82.30
C GLU A 498 1.38 -90.12 -82.23
N THR A 499 1.28 -89.23 -83.24
CA THR A 499 0.28 -88.13 -83.26
C THR A 499 -0.85 -88.31 -84.28
N LEU A 500 -0.73 -89.31 -85.16
CA LEU A 500 -1.62 -89.51 -86.30
C LEU A 500 -1.93 -91.00 -86.48
N ASP A 501 -3.16 -91.28 -86.89
CA ASP A 501 -3.64 -92.57 -87.38
C ASP A 501 -4.35 -92.28 -88.72
N SER A 502 -3.61 -92.36 -89.81
CA SER A 502 -4.02 -91.89 -91.14
C SER A 502 -5.11 -92.74 -91.79
N ASP A 503 -5.42 -93.93 -91.26
CA ASP A 503 -6.48 -94.81 -91.78
C ASP A 503 -7.48 -95.35 -90.73
N ALA A 504 -7.27 -95.03 -89.45
CA ALA A 504 -8.11 -95.33 -88.28
C ALA A 504 -8.15 -96.83 -87.88
N ASP A 505 -6.99 -97.48 -87.92
CA ASP A 505 -6.74 -98.87 -87.51
C ASP A 505 -6.51 -99.03 -85.99
N GLY A 506 -5.92 -98.02 -85.33
CA GLY A 506 -5.53 -98.03 -83.92
C GLY A 506 -4.02 -98.26 -83.67
N VAL A 507 -3.20 -98.31 -84.71
CA VAL A 507 -1.73 -98.17 -84.66
C VAL A 507 -1.35 -96.84 -85.29
N GLY A 508 -0.49 -96.07 -84.63
CA GLY A 508 -0.06 -94.77 -85.14
C GLY A 508 0.89 -94.83 -86.34
N ASP A 509 0.90 -93.76 -87.13
CA ASP A 509 1.58 -93.59 -88.42
C ASP A 509 3.09 -93.88 -88.42
N ASN A 510 3.76 -93.94 -87.26
CA ASN A 510 5.19 -94.22 -87.17
C ASN A 510 5.57 -95.49 -86.39
N SER A 511 4.61 -96.15 -85.75
CA SER A 511 4.71 -97.57 -85.40
C SER A 511 4.16 -98.49 -86.50
N ASP A 512 3.34 -97.99 -87.42
CA ASP A 512 2.83 -98.75 -88.56
C ASP A 512 3.82 -98.81 -89.74
N VAL A 513 3.93 -99.97 -90.37
CA VAL A 513 4.69 -100.23 -91.60
C VAL A 513 3.91 -99.83 -92.86
N PHE A 514 2.57 -99.79 -92.83
CA PHE A 514 1.72 -99.39 -93.96
C PHE A 514 0.61 -98.36 -93.60
N PRO A 515 0.94 -97.11 -93.16
CA PRO A 515 0.02 -96.11 -92.56
C PRO A 515 -1.17 -95.57 -93.40
N ASN A 516 -1.62 -96.28 -94.42
CA ASN A 516 -2.68 -95.92 -95.37
C ASN A 516 -3.49 -97.19 -95.78
N ASN A 517 -3.40 -98.27 -95.00
CA ASN A 517 -4.03 -99.58 -95.22
C ASN A 517 -4.43 -100.29 -93.91
N ALA A 518 -5.54 -99.85 -93.29
CA ALA A 518 -6.20 -100.35 -92.06
C ALA A 518 -6.63 -101.84 -92.03
N SER A 519 -5.73 -102.72 -92.42
CA SER A 519 -5.85 -104.19 -92.46
C SER A 519 -4.46 -104.85 -92.41
N GLU A 520 -3.39 -104.07 -92.26
CA GLU A 520 -2.02 -104.53 -92.52
C GLU A 520 -0.99 -103.64 -91.80
N THR A 521 -0.58 -103.99 -90.57
CA THR A 521 0.30 -103.13 -89.76
C THR A 521 1.75 -103.60 -89.61
N LEU A 522 2.09 -104.75 -90.20
CA LEU A 522 3.40 -105.40 -90.04
C LEU A 522 3.87 -106.04 -91.34
N ASP A 523 5.19 -105.97 -91.57
CA ASP A 523 5.96 -106.78 -92.53
C ASP A 523 7.06 -107.48 -91.72
N SER A 524 6.81 -108.72 -91.32
CA SER A 524 7.62 -109.45 -90.34
C SER A 524 8.97 -109.96 -90.88
N ASP A 525 9.20 -109.91 -92.19
CA ASP A 525 10.48 -110.32 -92.81
C ASP A 525 11.11 -109.31 -93.79
N LEU A 526 10.40 -108.21 -94.08
CA LEU A 526 10.82 -107.00 -94.82
C LEU A 526 11.02 -107.22 -96.33
N ASP A 527 10.09 -107.95 -96.96
CA ASP A 527 10.07 -108.20 -98.40
C ASP A 527 9.12 -107.28 -99.20
N GLY A 528 8.22 -106.57 -98.51
CA GLY A 528 7.32 -105.56 -99.08
C GLY A 528 5.87 -106.03 -99.30
N VAL A 529 5.50 -107.18 -98.73
CA VAL A 529 4.11 -107.65 -98.60
C VAL A 529 3.82 -107.84 -97.11
N GLY A 530 2.76 -107.21 -96.59
CA GLY A 530 2.42 -107.30 -95.17
C GLY A 530 1.86 -108.65 -94.74
N ASP A 531 1.92 -108.92 -93.43
CA ASP A 531 1.70 -110.23 -92.80
C ASP A 531 0.34 -110.88 -93.08
N ASN A 532 -0.72 -110.11 -93.37
CA ASN A 532 -2.06 -110.61 -93.71
C ASN A 532 -2.25 -110.86 -95.22
N ALA A 533 -1.45 -110.21 -96.06
CA ALA A 533 -1.41 -110.39 -97.51
C ALA A 533 -0.43 -111.48 -97.96
N ASP A 534 0.63 -111.76 -97.17
CA ASP A 534 1.60 -112.81 -97.45
C ASP A 534 1.14 -114.21 -97.00
N ALA A 535 1.41 -115.21 -97.84
CA ALA A 535 1.23 -116.63 -97.54
C ALA A 535 2.33 -117.21 -96.62
N PHE A 536 3.52 -116.61 -96.53
CA PHE A 536 4.63 -117.08 -95.70
C PHE A 536 5.39 -115.97 -94.92
N PRO A 537 4.75 -115.19 -94.00
CA PRO A 537 5.24 -113.91 -93.41
C PRO A 537 6.54 -113.91 -92.58
N ASN A 538 7.40 -114.91 -92.72
CA ASN A 538 8.64 -115.13 -91.99
C ASN A 538 9.74 -115.69 -92.95
N ASN A 539 9.58 -115.52 -94.27
CA ASN A 539 10.44 -115.99 -95.35
C ASN A 539 10.40 -115.08 -96.60
N ALA A 540 11.11 -113.93 -96.54
CA ALA A 540 11.35 -112.86 -97.53
C ALA A 540 11.91 -113.26 -98.93
N ASN A 541 11.53 -114.43 -99.45
CA ASN A 541 11.90 -114.97 -100.75
C ASN A 541 10.69 -115.65 -101.42
N GLU A 542 9.49 -115.61 -100.82
CA GLU A 542 8.37 -116.48 -101.17
C GLU A 542 7.02 -115.94 -100.68
N THR A 543 6.42 -115.00 -101.41
CA THR A 543 5.14 -114.37 -100.99
C THR A 543 3.87 -115.12 -101.40
N LEU A 544 4.00 -116.25 -102.12
CA LEU A 544 2.90 -116.88 -102.85
C LEU A 544 2.93 -118.42 -102.82
N ASP A 545 1.76 -119.00 -102.57
CA ASP A 545 1.43 -120.41 -102.78
C ASP A 545 0.28 -120.51 -103.80
N SER A 546 0.61 -120.50 -105.11
CA SER A 546 -0.40 -120.39 -106.17
C SER A 546 -1.27 -121.64 -106.37
N ASP A 547 -0.91 -122.79 -105.79
CA ASP A 547 -1.72 -124.02 -105.83
C ASP A 547 -2.22 -124.51 -104.46
N GLY A 548 -1.81 -123.86 -103.37
CA GLY A 548 -2.30 -124.09 -102.00
C GLY A 548 -1.73 -125.37 -101.35
N ASN A 549 -0.52 -125.79 -101.73
CA ASN A 549 0.07 -127.05 -101.25
C ASN A 549 0.89 -126.92 -99.95
N GLY A 550 1.22 -125.70 -99.52
CA GLY A 550 2.09 -125.42 -98.37
C GLY A 550 3.59 -125.38 -98.70
N VAL A 551 3.94 -125.29 -99.99
CA VAL A 551 5.31 -125.04 -100.49
C VAL A 551 5.18 -124.00 -101.60
N GLY A 552 5.78 -122.83 -101.39
CA GLY A 552 5.62 -121.69 -102.29
C GLY A 552 6.26 -121.84 -103.67
N ASP A 553 5.89 -120.92 -104.55
CA ASP A 553 6.11 -121.01 -105.99
C ASP A 553 7.60 -121.00 -106.40
N ASN A 554 8.45 -120.21 -105.73
CA ASN A 554 9.89 -120.17 -106.00
C ASN A 554 10.59 -121.47 -105.58
N ALA A 555 10.21 -122.04 -104.43
CA ALA A 555 10.70 -123.34 -103.95
C ALA A 555 10.27 -124.49 -104.89
N GLN A 556 9.02 -124.47 -105.35
CA GLN A 556 8.48 -125.41 -106.35
C GLN A 556 9.32 -125.37 -107.65
N LEU A 557 9.58 -124.17 -108.18
CA LEU A 557 10.33 -123.96 -109.43
C LEU A 557 11.78 -124.47 -109.35
N ILE A 558 12.44 -124.35 -108.21
CA ILE A 558 13.80 -124.87 -107.99
C ILE A 558 13.81 -126.41 -108.05
N ALA A 559 12.79 -127.07 -107.48
CA ALA A 559 12.69 -128.52 -107.47
C ALA A 559 12.48 -129.11 -108.88
N GLU A 560 11.62 -128.50 -109.70
CA GLU A 560 11.36 -128.96 -111.07
C GLU A 560 12.59 -128.87 -111.99
N ASN A 561 13.34 -127.76 -111.92
CA ASN A 561 14.55 -127.57 -112.72
C ASN A 561 15.62 -128.64 -112.40
N LEU A 562 15.78 -129.00 -111.13
CA LEU A 562 16.73 -130.04 -110.70
C LEU A 562 16.31 -131.44 -111.16
N ALA A 563 15.01 -131.69 -111.31
CA ALA A 563 14.48 -132.93 -111.87
C ALA A 563 14.71 -133.02 -113.40
N ALA A 564 14.58 -131.90 -114.11
CA ALA A 564 14.75 -131.84 -115.57
C ALA A 564 16.19 -132.12 -116.03
N GLU A 565 17.20 -131.57 -115.34
CA GLU A 565 18.62 -131.74 -115.70
C GLU A 565 19.04 -133.23 -115.67
N LYS A 566 18.58 -133.96 -114.65
CA LYS A 566 18.85 -135.39 -114.46
C LYS A 566 18.27 -136.29 -115.57
N ALA A 567 17.22 -135.83 -116.25
CA ALA A 567 16.60 -136.54 -117.37
C ALA A 567 17.36 -136.36 -118.71
N ALA A 568 18.34 -135.45 -118.78
CA ALA A 568 19.12 -135.19 -119.99
C ALA A 568 20.30 -136.17 -120.17
N GLU A 569 21.03 -136.52 -119.09
CA GLU A 569 22.24 -137.34 -119.17
C GLU A 569 21.99 -138.75 -119.76
N ASP A 570 20.95 -139.45 -119.30
CA ASP A 570 20.67 -140.83 -119.75
C ASP A 570 20.28 -140.91 -121.24
N LYS A 571 19.74 -139.83 -121.83
CA LYS A 571 19.49 -139.74 -123.28
C LYS A 571 20.79 -139.59 -124.08
N ALA A 572 21.73 -138.76 -123.61
CA ALA A 572 23.03 -138.57 -124.27
C ALA A 572 23.83 -139.88 -124.32
N ARG A 573 23.75 -140.67 -123.24
CA ARG A 573 24.44 -141.96 -123.07
C ARG A 573 24.04 -143.03 -124.09
N GLN A 574 22.80 -143.03 -124.60
CA GLN A 574 22.39 -143.95 -125.67
C GLN A 574 22.89 -143.54 -127.05
N GLN A 575 22.98 -142.23 -127.35
CA GLN A 575 23.47 -141.76 -128.65
C GLN A 575 24.99 -142.01 -128.83
N MET A 576 25.78 -141.87 -127.77
CA MET A 576 27.24 -142.05 -127.84
C MET A 576 27.65 -143.45 -128.34
N ILE A 577 26.91 -144.50 -127.99
CA ILE A 577 27.18 -145.89 -128.41
C ILE A 577 26.96 -146.08 -129.91
N MET A 578 26.04 -145.33 -130.53
CA MET A 578 25.74 -145.46 -131.97
C MET A 578 26.79 -144.77 -132.85
N VAL A 579 27.41 -143.67 -132.37
CA VAL A 579 28.34 -142.84 -133.16
C VAL A 579 29.76 -143.41 -133.23
N VAL A 580 30.24 -144.05 -132.17
CA VAL A 580 31.61 -144.62 -132.10
C VAL A 580 31.87 -145.68 -133.20
N SER A 581 30.83 -146.36 -133.68
CA SER A 581 30.93 -147.45 -134.65
C SER A 581 31.28 -147.06 -136.09
N ILE A 582 31.28 -145.76 -136.44
CA ILE A 582 31.38 -145.31 -137.84
C ILE A 582 32.51 -144.29 -138.12
N VAL A 583 32.94 -143.48 -137.15
CA VAL A 583 33.77 -142.28 -137.45
C VAL A 583 35.26 -142.43 -137.11
N VAL A 584 35.67 -143.27 -136.14
CA VAL A 584 37.09 -143.39 -135.73
C VAL A 584 37.92 -144.31 -136.65
N VAL A 585 37.80 -144.05 -137.96
CA VAL A 585 38.75 -144.49 -138.99
C VAL A 585 39.59 -143.30 -139.50
N LEU A 586 39.18 -142.04 -139.27
CA LEU A 586 39.83 -140.85 -139.85
C LEU A 586 39.93 -139.63 -138.88
N VAL A 587 41.14 -139.41 -138.32
CA VAL A 587 41.80 -138.10 -138.00
C VAL A 587 41.07 -137.15 -136.98
N VAL A 588 41.57 -136.58 -135.86
CA VAL A 588 42.87 -136.27 -135.16
C VAL A 588 43.08 -134.74 -134.96
N ALA A 589 43.34 -134.32 -133.70
CA ALA A 589 43.85 -133.00 -133.18
C ALA A 589 42.91 -131.75 -133.16
N SER A 590 43.00 -130.76 -132.22
CA SER A 590 43.64 -130.63 -130.87
C SER A 590 43.38 -129.27 -130.13
N LEU A 591 43.14 -129.29 -128.78
CA LEU A 591 43.43 -128.27 -127.69
C LEU A 591 42.83 -126.82 -127.75
N GLY A 592 42.55 -126.07 -126.65
CA GLY A 592 42.44 -126.34 -125.18
C GLY A 592 42.49 -125.08 -124.23
N ALA A 593 42.05 -125.21 -122.95
CA ALA A 593 42.22 -124.28 -121.76
C ALA A 593 41.31 -123.00 -121.66
N VAL A 594 41.11 -122.15 -120.59
CA VAL A 594 41.25 -122.07 -119.07
C VAL A 594 40.64 -120.69 -118.59
N VAL A 595 40.08 -120.29 -117.41
CA VAL A 595 39.89 -120.72 -115.97
C VAL A 595 40.70 -119.87 -114.91
N PHE A 596 40.25 -119.38 -113.72
CA PHE A 596 38.93 -119.19 -113.03
C PHE A 596 39.00 -118.46 -111.62
N LEU A 597 38.25 -117.34 -111.39
CA LEU A 597 37.64 -116.75 -110.13
C LEU A 597 38.41 -116.38 -108.80
N ARG A 598 37.71 -115.55 -107.97
CA ARG A 598 37.83 -115.17 -106.51
C ARG A 598 39.12 -114.51 -105.99
N LYS A 599 39.18 -113.72 -104.91
CA LYS A 599 38.35 -112.77 -104.09
C LYS A 599 39.12 -112.64 -102.75
N ARG A 600 39.25 -111.44 -102.18
CA ARG A 600 39.88 -111.15 -100.87
C ARG A 600 39.00 -110.10 -100.16
N GLY A 601 39.02 -110.05 -98.82
CA GLY A 601 38.37 -108.99 -98.03
C GLY A 601 39.40 -108.19 -97.23
N ASN A 602 39.20 -106.89 -97.08
CA ASN A 602 40.03 -105.98 -96.28
C ASN A 602 39.31 -104.63 -96.04
N ASP A 603 39.46 -104.09 -94.83
CA ASP A 603 39.30 -102.73 -94.27
C ASP A 603 38.67 -101.56 -95.08
N GLY A 604 37.66 -100.92 -94.46
CA GLY A 604 37.69 -99.48 -94.11
C GLY A 604 37.31 -98.39 -95.13
N PHE A 605 37.39 -97.14 -94.65
CA PHE A 605 37.17 -95.84 -95.36
C PHE A 605 35.69 -95.53 -95.76
N ASN A 606 35.21 -94.28 -95.84
CA ASN A 606 35.89 -92.96 -95.74
C ASN A 606 34.98 -91.83 -95.19
N VAL A 607 35.61 -90.69 -94.83
CA VAL A 607 35.03 -89.33 -94.62
C VAL A 607 34.59 -88.70 -95.97
N PRO A 608 33.79 -87.59 -96.05
CA PRO A 608 34.22 -86.22 -95.65
C PRO A 608 33.11 -85.19 -95.23
N GLU A 609 33.51 -83.91 -95.17
CA GLU A 609 32.72 -82.64 -95.00
C GLU A 609 32.49 -82.24 -93.51
N LYS A 610 32.87 -81.03 -93.03
CA LYS A 610 32.47 -79.62 -93.30
C LYS A 610 31.06 -79.29 -92.74
N ASP A 611 30.75 -78.10 -92.22
CA ASP A 611 31.50 -76.82 -92.21
C ASP A 611 31.16 -75.94 -90.96
N PHE A 612 31.75 -74.73 -90.90
CA PHE A 612 31.37 -73.53 -90.13
C PHE A 612 30.74 -73.66 -88.72
N SER A 613 31.48 -73.17 -87.72
CA SER A 613 30.93 -72.20 -86.77
C SER A 613 31.88 -71.00 -86.63
N SER A 614 31.36 -69.78 -86.65
CA SER A 614 32.17 -68.55 -86.65
C SER A 614 31.35 -67.31 -86.27
N GLN A 615 32.06 -66.25 -85.86
CA GLN A 615 31.60 -64.86 -85.64
C GLN A 615 30.92 -64.62 -84.26
N VAL A 616 31.34 -63.65 -83.40
CA VAL A 616 31.56 -62.18 -83.53
C VAL A 616 30.21 -61.43 -83.32
N LEU A 617 30.03 -60.43 -82.45
CA LEU A 617 30.91 -59.55 -81.63
C LEU A 617 30.12 -59.04 -80.36
N PRO A 618 30.63 -58.20 -79.40
CA PRO A 618 30.83 -56.75 -79.62
C PRO A 618 32.01 -56.05 -78.87
N SER A 619 32.43 -54.88 -79.36
CA SER A 619 33.22 -53.84 -78.68
C SER A 619 33.28 -52.54 -79.53
N LEU A 620 33.65 -51.39 -78.92
CA LEU A 620 33.67 -50.00 -79.46
C LEU A 620 32.27 -49.38 -79.69
N ASP A 621 32.01 -48.06 -79.60
CA ASP A 621 32.71 -46.84 -79.10
C ASP A 621 31.61 -45.78 -78.73
N LYS A 622 31.72 -44.82 -77.78
CA LYS A 622 32.42 -43.49 -77.76
C LYS A 622 32.09 -42.50 -78.91
N PRO A 623 32.32 -41.16 -78.78
CA PRO A 623 32.68 -40.30 -77.61
C PRO A 623 31.41 -39.60 -77.02
N VAL A 624 31.21 -38.33 -76.58
CA VAL A 624 31.87 -36.98 -76.46
C VAL A 624 31.17 -36.28 -75.25
N GLN A 625 31.67 -35.50 -74.27
CA GLN A 625 32.74 -34.50 -74.00
C GLN A 625 32.39 -32.99 -74.20
N GLN A 626 32.13 -32.24 -73.10
CA GLN A 626 32.48 -30.79 -72.88
C GLN A 626 32.09 -30.33 -71.44
N THR A 627 33.03 -29.89 -70.58
CA THR A 627 33.40 -28.49 -70.17
C THR A 627 32.30 -27.69 -69.42
N TYR A 628 32.55 -26.94 -68.33
CA TYR A 628 33.63 -25.96 -68.10
C TYR A 628 34.14 -25.78 -66.63
N GLN A 629 35.43 -25.43 -66.50
CA GLN A 629 36.11 -24.51 -65.56
C GLN A 629 35.87 -24.46 -64.03
N GLN A 630 36.98 -24.57 -63.28
CA GLN A 630 37.27 -23.87 -62.00
C GLN A 630 37.57 -22.38 -62.28
N PRO A 631 37.37 -21.39 -61.36
CA PRO A 631 38.32 -21.16 -60.24
C PRO A 631 37.82 -20.48 -58.93
N VAL A 632 38.60 -20.71 -57.85
CA VAL A 632 39.01 -19.77 -56.76
C VAL A 632 37.96 -19.00 -55.92
N VAL A 633 37.93 -19.38 -54.63
CA VAL A 633 37.89 -18.56 -53.39
C VAL A 633 37.43 -17.10 -53.46
N GLU A 634 36.43 -16.76 -52.63
CA GLU A 634 36.36 -15.45 -51.95
C GLU A 634 35.85 -15.65 -50.50
N GLN A 635 36.27 -14.80 -49.56
CA GLN A 635 35.76 -14.81 -48.18
C GLN A 635 34.66 -13.76 -48.06
N THR A 636 33.42 -14.18 -47.77
CA THR A 636 32.38 -13.27 -47.31
C THR A 636 32.72 -12.79 -45.91
N VAL A 637 33.26 -11.58 -45.82
CA VAL A 637 33.28 -10.83 -44.55
C VAL A 637 31.84 -10.54 -44.19
N VAL A 638 31.37 -11.07 -43.06
CA VAL A 638 30.09 -10.63 -42.48
C VAL A 638 30.29 -9.19 -42.05
N SER A 639 29.67 -8.25 -42.76
CA SER A 639 29.46 -6.91 -42.25
C SER A 639 28.47 -7.02 -41.09
N GLU A 640 28.88 -6.62 -39.89
CA GLU A 640 27.94 -6.40 -38.79
C GLU A 640 26.87 -5.40 -39.27
N PRO A 641 25.56 -5.71 -39.08
CA PRO A 641 24.48 -4.90 -39.65
C PRO A 641 24.53 -3.47 -39.08
N THR A 642 24.22 -2.49 -39.92
CA THR A 642 24.32 -1.07 -39.55
C THR A 642 22.98 -0.49 -39.13
N VAL A 643 23.00 0.34 -38.08
CA VAL A 643 21.80 0.97 -37.52
C VAL A 643 21.24 1.99 -38.52
N LEU A 644 20.13 1.68 -39.15
CA LEU A 644 19.42 2.59 -40.06
C LEU A 644 18.72 3.72 -39.30
N ARG A 645 18.14 3.40 -38.13
CA ARG A 645 17.36 4.33 -37.32
C ARG A 645 17.46 3.92 -35.85
N GLN A 646 17.70 4.88 -34.96
CA GLN A 646 17.51 4.74 -33.52
C GLN A 646 16.44 5.74 -33.07
N TRP A 647 15.53 5.33 -32.18
CA TRP A 647 14.54 6.21 -31.54
C TRP A 647 14.29 5.77 -30.10
N THR A 648 13.45 6.52 -29.40
CA THR A 648 12.93 6.18 -28.07
C THR A 648 11.40 6.25 -28.17
N ASP A 649 10.68 5.33 -27.55
CA ASP A 649 9.22 5.34 -27.48
C ASP A 649 8.69 6.16 -26.29
N GLU A 650 7.37 6.24 -26.16
CA GLU A 650 6.71 7.01 -25.09
C GLU A 650 6.83 6.34 -23.71
N ALA A 651 7.13 5.04 -23.66
CA ALA A 651 7.51 4.31 -22.44
C ALA A 651 9.00 4.48 -22.06
N GLY A 652 9.79 5.18 -22.87
CA GLY A 652 11.20 5.49 -22.62
C GLY A 652 12.21 4.43 -23.07
N TYR A 653 11.78 3.32 -23.68
CA TYR A 653 12.69 2.31 -24.21
C TYR A 653 13.34 2.80 -25.51
N THR A 654 14.64 2.51 -25.66
CA THR A 654 15.41 2.95 -26.82
C THR A 654 15.57 1.82 -27.82
N TRP A 655 15.09 2.05 -29.04
CA TRP A 655 14.97 1.07 -30.13
C TRP A 655 15.93 1.35 -31.28
N ARG A 656 16.32 0.30 -32.00
CA ARG A 656 17.15 0.33 -33.22
C ARG A 656 16.56 -0.58 -34.29
N ALA A 657 16.41 -0.03 -35.50
CA ALA A 657 16.17 -0.80 -36.72
C ALA A 657 17.48 -0.93 -37.51
N MET A 658 17.75 -2.14 -37.97
CA MET A 658 18.99 -2.54 -38.65
C MET A 658 18.79 -2.68 -40.17
N ASP A 659 19.88 -2.68 -40.94
CA ASP A 659 19.85 -2.79 -42.40
C ASP A 659 19.56 -4.20 -42.95
N ASP A 660 19.60 -5.22 -42.09
CA ASP A 660 19.09 -6.58 -42.37
C ASP A 660 17.58 -6.75 -42.07
N GLY A 661 16.92 -5.70 -41.57
CA GLY A 661 15.49 -5.70 -41.22
C GLY A 661 15.18 -6.10 -39.78
N SER A 662 16.17 -6.49 -38.98
CA SER A 662 15.96 -6.81 -37.56
C SER A 662 15.78 -5.55 -36.68
N ASN A 663 15.02 -5.70 -35.59
CA ASN A 663 14.82 -4.67 -34.58
C ASN A 663 15.44 -5.09 -33.24
N TYR A 664 15.98 -4.12 -32.49
CA TYR A 664 16.56 -4.32 -31.17
C TYR A 664 16.10 -3.22 -30.21
N TRP A 665 15.95 -3.55 -28.93
CA TRP A 665 15.67 -2.59 -27.86
C TRP A 665 16.71 -2.69 -26.73
N TRP A 666 16.89 -1.58 -26.00
CA TRP A 666 17.90 -1.44 -24.96
C TRP A 666 17.33 -1.68 -23.57
N THR A 667 17.82 -2.71 -22.88
CA THR A 667 17.39 -3.11 -21.52
C THR A 667 17.99 -2.27 -20.40
N GLY A 668 18.76 -1.23 -20.72
CA GLY A 668 19.62 -0.50 -19.79
C GLY A 668 21.06 -1.03 -19.73
N SER A 669 21.30 -2.29 -20.10
CA SER A 669 22.62 -2.94 -20.06
C SER A 669 23.05 -3.62 -21.36
N GLU A 670 22.10 -4.12 -22.16
CA GLU A 670 22.36 -4.80 -23.43
C GLU A 670 21.26 -4.54 -24.48
N TRP A 671 21.53 -4.90 -25.74
CA TRP A 671 20.55 -4.85 -26.83
C TRP A 671 19.91 -6.23 -26.99
N GLN A 672 18.65 -6.35 -26.60
CA GLN A 672 17.82 -7.52 -26.86
C GLN A 672 17.18 -7.39 -28.25
N ARG A 673 17.07 -8.51 -28.97
CA ARG A 673 16.39 -8.55 -30.27
C ARG A 673 14.88 -8.60 -30.04
N SER A 674 14.13 -7.83 -30.82
CA SER A 674 12.73 -8.17 -31.10
C SER A 674 12.75 -9.05 -32.35
N ASP A 675 12.17 -10.23 -32.23
CA ASP A 675 11.89 -11.08 -33.39
C ASP A 675 10.75 -10.51 -34.24
#